data_AF-A0A4S0JKE2-F1
#
_entry.id   AF-A0A4S0JKE2-F1
#
_cell.length_a   1.000
_cell.length_b   1.000
_cell.length_c   1.000
_cell.angle_alpha   90.00
_cell.angle_beta   90.00
_cell.angle_gamma   90.00
#
_symmetry.space_group_name_H-M   'P 1'
#
loop_
_entity.id
_entity.type
_entity.pdbx_description
1 polymer ?
#
loop_
_entity_poly.entity_id
_entity_poly.type
_entity_poly.pdbx_seq_one_letter_code
_entity_poly.pdbx_strand_id
1 'polypeptide(L)'
;MTGTGGSRSANSAHPLQATVTNISAWLCAFVIVIYQSWFMPYLLPFFTGREELARLVFHALYGGVLIVAILDLATRRDVRVAILPLAAAAIFAIAPVGLHQVEIVAECYLITLFLGGAAIVFMLTSTPATLLRLSASVTALGAVACLLDLMFANGFTNTPGRAAGLAINPNVAAAGLLLGAAASYRAVSPNWRPSFLVLVGTGLLVTLSRSTLLAAFGAVAIPVAVHLWRQFRGDRHFRIDLQGWGRAAALAFVLLAAVGVALATNTYFRVAIDESLAGVLSINKALDEASEAVDASYDQSLSVVPTAPSPEGMSVSPGSSAEIDQPPPNPAASSALPPPAGEVADTAAQSSSPSGASRSPAAFEPTSAAKIHALDQRLTDEGKRNSISARALFLERGLLAYREGGFFGRGLEEAQALAPHNTFLLFAIAFGHLGWLLPIGLAGFTFCFVRDAKDLPLGIAVVGVMLTSHDLLLTPSLFLPVALGIGAMLAERSVSNSSSVGRGGRWSFACGTVAGVAAFGAGCVAIVLVTPSLASRQLSNASMVSARGGYETLLPPPQFPGLFRFDSLPATSSSQASYLREDSKQLQRIGWSPHAWPAVRPGEYTFRRRDAVLFAATDSSDPRNNGRTYEVAVSLSVSALCFMLMGTIIAWSIATVAAVTPRTNRS
;
A
#
# COMPACT_ATOMS: atom_id res chain seq x y z
N MET A 1 -67.52 24.26 -26.21
CA MET A 1 -66.20 24.68 -25.69
C MET A 1 -65.92 23.92 -24.40
N THR A 2 -65.18 22.82 -24.46
CA THR A 2 -64.68 22.07 -23.29
C THR A 2 -63.40 21.36 -23.75
N GLY A 3 -62.26 22.05 -23.63
CA GLY A 3 -60.97 21.53 -24.09
C GLY A 3 -60.35 20.57 -23.07
N THR A 4 -60.40 19.26 -23.34
CA THR A 4 -59.63 18.25 -22.61
C THR A 4 -58.15 18.34 -22.99
N GLY A 5 -57.43 19.28 -22.37
CA GLY A 5 -56.00 19.49 -22.59
C GLY A 5 -55.11 18.72 -21.61
N GLY A 6 -53.98 18.19 -22.11
CA GLY A 6 -52.86 17.79 -21.26
C GLY A 6 -52.68 16.29 -21.05
N SER A 7 -52.48 15.54 -22.14
CA SER A 7 -51.80 14.25 -22.08
C SER A 7 -50.41 14.43 -21.45
N ARG A 8 -50.27 14.06 -20.16
CA ARG A 8 -48.95 13.91 -19.54
C ARG A 8 -48.23 12.78 -20.27
N SER A 9 -47.34 13.15 -21.20
CA SER A 9 -46.35 12.23 -21.75
C SER A 9 -45.53 11.67 -20.60
N ALA A 10 -45.86 10.46 -20.17
CA ALA A 10 -45.00 9.67 -19.32
C ALA A 10 -43.80 9.29 -20.19
N ASN A 11 -42.74 10.10 -20.13
CA ASN A 11 -41.46 9.77 -20.73
C ASN A 11 -40.98 8.45 -20.11
N SER A 12 -41.28 7.34 -20.80
CA SER A 12 -40.75 6.03 -20.48
C SER A 12 -39.24 6.13 -20.62
N ALA A 13 -38.52 6.17 -19.49
CA ALA A 13 -37.07 6.11 -19.49
C ALA A 13 -36.64 4.93 -20.36
N HIS A 14 -35.82 5.19 -21.39
CA HIS A 14 -35.50 4.18 -22.39
C HIS A 14 -34.96 2.92 -21.68
N PRO A 15 -35.42 1.71 -22.06
CA PRO A 15 -35.08 0.48 -21.34
C PRO A 15 -33.56 0.27 -21.25
N LEU A 16 -32.81 0.74 -22.25
CA LEU A 16 -31.35 0.77 -22.26
C LEU A 16 -30.77 1.59 -21.08
N GLN A 17 -31.28 2.79 -20.79
CA GLN A 17 -30.77 3.63 -19.69
C GLN A 17 -30.98 2.97 -18.32
N ALA A 18 -32.13 2.32 -18.12
CA ALA A 18 -32.40 1.56 -16.89
C ALA A 18 -31.47 0.34 -16.76
N THR A 19 -31.20 -0.37 -17.87
CA THR A 19 -30.27 -1.50 -17.90
C THR A 19 -28.83 -1.07 -17.60
N VAL A 20 -28.33 0.00 -18.24
CA VAL A 20 -26.98 0.52 -17.98
C VAL A 20 -26.84 0.94 -16.52
N THR A 21 -27.81 1.70 -15.97
CA THR A 21 -27.80 2.12 -14.56
C THR A 21 -27.74 0.93 -13.58
N ASN A 22 -28.46 -0.16 -13.89
CA ASN A 22 -28.41 -1.40 -13.10
C ASN A 22 -27.03 -2.09 -13.19
N ILE A 23 -26.42 -2.12 -14.39
CA ILE A 23 -25.07 -2.68 -14.57
C ILE A 23 -24.03 -1.84 -13.82
N SER A 24 -24.08 -0.51 -13.92
CA SER A 24 -23.17 0.40 -13.21
C SER A 24 -23.27 0.25 -11.69
N ALA A 25 -24.49 0.08 -11.15
CA ALA A 25 -24.70 -0.19 -9.73
C ALA A 25 -24.13 -1.56 -9.30
N TRP A 26 -24.26 -2.60 -10.13
CA TRP A 26 -23.66 -3.93 -9.90
C TRP A 26 -22.13 -3.84 -9.92
N LEU A 27 -21.58 -3.20 -10.95
CA LEU A 27 -20.14 -3.10 -11.19
C LEU A 27 -19.43 -2.24 -10.13
N CYS A 28 -20.06 -1.12 -9.72
CA CYS A 28 -19.55 -0.30 -8.63
C CYS A 28 -19.55 -1.05 -7.29
N ALA A 29 -20.63 -1.77 -6.97
CA ALA A 29 -20.66 -2.61 -5.76
C ALA A 29 -19.58 -3.70 -5.81
N PHE A 30 -19.39 -4.36 -6.95
CA PHE A 30 -18.33 -5.34 -7.15
C PHE A 30 -16.92 -4.74 -6.94
N VAL A 31 -16.63 -3.59 -7.57
CA VAL A 31 -15.35 -2.87 -7.43
C VAL A 31 -15.09 -2.44 -5.99
N ILE A 32 -16.11 -1.95 -5.28
CA ILE A 32 -16.02 -1.61 -3.84
C ILE A 32 -15.62 -2.86 -3.04
N VAL A 33 -16.30 -3.99 -3.22
CA VAL A 33 -15.99 -5.21 -2.48
C VAL A 33 -14.58 -5.72 -2.81
N ILE A 34 -14.18 -5.75 -4.08
CA ILE A 34 -12.91 -6.33 -4.51
C ILE A 34 -11.70 -5.49 -4.09
N TYR A 35 -11.76 -4.16 -4.26
CA TYR A 35 -10.62 -3.29 -3.98
C TYR A 35 -10.62 -2.74 -2.55
N GLN A 36 -11.75 -2.22 -2.04
CA GLN A 36 -11.78 -1.61 -0.70
C GLN A 36 -11.70 -2.66 0.43
N SER A 37 -12.09 -3.91 0.19
CA SER A 37 -11.87 -5.02 1.14
C SER A 37 -10.49 -5.66 1.03
N TRP A 38 -9.61 -5.15 0.15
CA TRP A 38 -8.27 -5.68 -0.14
C TRP A 38 -8.23 -7.09 -0.74
N PHE A 39 -9.36 -7.57 -1.31
CA PHE A 39 -9.44 -8.91 -1.90
C PHE A 39 -8.50 -9.05 -3.11
N MET A 40 -8.47 -8.10 -4.05
CA MET A 40 -7.54 -8.20 -5.19
C MET A 40 -6.06 -8.05 -4.78
N PRO A 41 -5.66 -7.04 -3.97
CA PRO A 41 -4.30 -6.95 -3.43
C PRO A 41 -3.83 -8.22 -2.71
N TYR A 42 -4.69 -8.87 -1.92
CA TYR A 42 -4.35 -10.12 -1.24
C TYR A 42 -4.13 -11.29 -2.21
N LEU A 43 -4.85 -11.30 -3.34
CA LEU A 43 -4.73 -12.33 -4.37
C LEU A 43 -3.59 -12.07 -5.38
N LEU A 44 -2.98 -10.87 -5.41
CA LEU A 44 -1.89 -10.53 -6.34
C LEU A 44 -0.73 -11.58 -6.37
N PRO A 45 -0.24 -12.10 -5.23
CA PRO A 45 0.80 -13.13 -5.22
C PRO A 45 0.42 -14.46 -5.90
N PHE A 46 -0.87 -14.73 -6.19
CA PHE A 46 -1.29 -15.92 -6.96
C PHE A 46 -0.97 -15.81 -8.45
N PHE A 47 -0.79 -14.57 -8.93
CA PHE A 47 -0.54 -14.26 -10.32
C PHE A 47 0.94 -14.17 -10.68
N THR A 48 1.85 -14.16 -9.69
CA THR A 48 3.31 -14.18 -9.94
C THR A 48 3.70 -15.48 -10.64
N GLY A 49 4.33 -15.38 -11.81
CA GLY A 49 4.62 -16.53 -12.68
C GLY A 49 3.41 -17.04 -13.48
N ARG A 50 2.29 -16.30 -13.54
CA ARG A 50 1.08 -16.62 -14.32
C ARG A 50 0.55 -15.41 -15.07
N GLU A 51 1.46 -14.73 -15.76
CA GLU A 51 1.23 -13.43 -16.40
C GLU A 51 0.03 -13.41 -17.35
N GLU A 52 -0.18 -14.45 -18.17
CA GLU A 52 -1.32 -14.51 -19.08
C GLU A 52 -2.67 -14.58 -18.34
N LEU A 53 -2.75 -15.35 -17.24
CA LEU A 53 -3.96 -15.41 -16.41
C LEU A 53 -4.20 -14.07 -15.71
N ALA A 54 -3.12 -13.45 -15.20
CA ALA A 54 -3.16 -12.13 -14.59
C ALA A 54 -3.71 -11.10 -15.59
N ARG A 55 -3.08 -11.03 -16.77
CA ARG A 55 -3.43 -10.14 -17.86
C ARG A 55 -4.89 -10.32 -18.23
N LEU A 56 -5.36 -11.55 -18.46
CA LEU A 56 -6.76 -11.84 -18.80
C LEU A 56 -7.73 -11.37 -17.71
N VAL A 57 -7.47 -11.67 -16.42
CA VAL A 57 -8.34 -11.27 -15.30
C VAL A 57 -8.39 -9.74 -15.15
N PHE A 58 -7.24 -9.07 -15.17
CA PHE A 58 -7.16 -7.62 -15.07
C PHE A 58 -7.80 -6.91 -16.28
N HIS A 59 -7.55 -7.39 -17.50
CA HIS A 59 -8.13 -6.80 -18.72
C HIS A 59 -9.64 -7.00 -18.78
N ALA A 60 -10.16 -8.17 -18.38
CA ALA A 60 -11.61 -8.39 -18.28
C ALA A 60 -12.26 -7.46 -17.23
N LEU A 61 -11.62 -7.29 -16.08
CA LEU A 61 -12.11 -6.44 -15.00
C LEU A 61 -12.06 -4.94 -15.35
N TYR A 62 -10.87 -4.42 -15.66
CA TYR A 62 -10.70 -3.00 -15.98
C TYR A 62 -11.35 -2.61 -17.31
N GLY A 63 -11.26 -3.47 -18.33
CA GLY A 63 -11.94 -3.28 -19.61
C GLY A 63 -13.47 -3.26 -19.44
N GLY A 64 -14.04 -4.18 -18.67
CA GLY A 64 -15.47 -4.18 -18.35
C GLY A 64 -15.91 -2.91 -17.62
N VAL A 65 -15.13 -2.47 -16.62
CA VAL A 65 -15.37 -1.20 -15.91
C VAL A 65 -15.31 0.00 -16.85
N LEU A 66 -14.29 0.08 -17.70
CA LEU A 66 -14.10 1.19 -18.63
C LEU A 66 -15.22 1.25 -19.67
N ILE A 67 -15.61 0.12 -20.27
CA ILE A 67 -16.69 0.04 -21.26
C ILE A 67 -18.01 0.54 -20.67
N VAL A 68 -18.37 0.12 -19.46
CA VAL A 68 -19.63 0.56 -18.81
C VAL A 68 -19.56 2.03 -18.43
N ALA A 69 -18.41 2.55 -17.98
CA ALA A 69 -18.24 3.97 -17.68
C ALA A 69 -18.34 4.85 -18.94
N ILE A 70 -17.78 4.41 -20.06
CA ILE A 70 -17.92 5.09 -21.36
C ILE A 70 -19.38 5.05 -21.84
N LEU A 71 -20.09 3.93 -21.66
CA LEU A 71 -21.50 3.80 -22.02
C LEU A 71 -22.41 4.71 -21.16
N ASP A 72 -22.14 4.82 -19.87
CA ASP A 72 -22.80 5.79 -18.98
C ASP A 72 -22.57 7.23 -19.47
N LEU A 73 -21.33 7.61 -19.79
CA LEU A 73 -21.01 8.92 -20.35
C LEU A 73 -21.70 9.17 -21.71
N ALA A 74 -21.71 8.20 -22.61
CA ALA A 74 -22.34 8.31 -23.92
C ALA A 74 -23.87 8.54 -23.80
N THR A 75 -24.52 7.80 -22.90
CA THR A 75 -25.98 7.83 -22.72
C THR A 75 -26.47 8.99 -21.85
N ARG A 76 -25.69 9.47 -20.87
CA ARG A 76 -26.13 10.47 -19.89
C ARG A 76 -25.43 11.83 -20.05
N ARG A 77 -26.17 12.81 -20.58
CA ARG A 77 -25.68 14.20 -20.76
C ARG A 77 -25.44 14.92 -19.43
N ASP A 78 -26.28 14.66 -18.44
CA ASP A 78 -26.15 15.18 -17.07
C ASP A 78 -24.83 14.74 -16.41
N VAL A 79 -24.48 13.46 -16.56
CA VAL A 79 -23.23 12.88 -16.03
C VAL A 79 -22.00 13.48 -16.73
N ARG A 80 -22.03 13.62 -18.06
CA ARG A 80 -20.97 14.29 -18.82
C ARG A 80 -20.71 15.72 -18.35
N VAL A 81 -21.77 16.52 -18.15
CA VAL A 81 -21.63 17.91 -17.69
C VAL A 81 -21.09 17.98 -16.26
N ALA A 82 -21.50 17.06 -15.38
CA ALA A 82 -20.98 16.98 -14.01
C ALA A 82 -19.50 16.57 -13.94
N ILE A 83 -19.04 15.71 -14.86
CA ILE A 83 -17.68 15.17 -14.87
C ILE A 83 -16.69 16.06 -15.65
N LEU A 84 -17.14 16.90 -16.57
CA LEU A 84 -16.29 17.76 -17.41
C LEU A 84 -15.10 18.44 -16.67
N PRO A 85 -15.27 19.12 -15.51
CA PRO A 85 -14.12 19.73 -14.80
C PRO A 85 -13.14 18.70 -14.25
N LEU A 86 -13.60 17.52 -13.85
CA LEU A 86 -12.76 16.42 -13.39
C LEU A 86 -12.05 15.74 -14.57
N ALA A 87 -12.71 15.62 -15.73
CA ALA A 87 -12.08 15.09 -16.94
C ALA A 87 -10.93 15.98 -17.42
N ALA A 88 -11.09 17.31 -17.37
CA ALA A 88 -10.01 18.25 -17.66
C ALA A 88 -8.81 18.08 -16.72
N ALA A 89 -9.07 17.89 -15.42
CA ALA A 89 -8.02 17.59 -14.43
C ALA A 89 -7.38 16.21 -14.62
N ALA A 90 -8.15 15.19 -15.00
CA ALA A 90 -7.64 13.86 -15.29
C ALA A 90 -6.72 13.86 -16.53
N ILE A 91 -7.04 14.63 -17.57
CA ILE A 91 -6.14 14.85 -18.72
C ILE A 91 -4.82 15.47 -18.24
N PHE A 92 -4.87 16.48 -17.38
CA PHE A 92 -3.66 17.09 -16.80
C PHE A 92 -2.87 16.12 -15.90
N ALA A 93 -3.53 15.15 -15.25
CA ALA A 93 -2.89 14.11 -14.45
C ALA A 93 -2.25 12.98 -15.29
N ILE A 94 -2.82 12.68 -16.46
CA ILE A 94 -2.31 11.65 -17.37
C ILE A 94 -1.19 12.19 -18.28
N ALA A 95 -1.27 13.45 -18.72
CA ALA A 95 -0.33 14.02 -19.70
C ALA A 95 1.17 13.91 -19.30
N PRO A 96 1.59 14.12 -18.04
CA PRO A 96 2.99 13.96 -17.64
C PRO A 96 3.52 12.52 -17.76
N VAL A 97 2.65 11.50 -17.68
CA VAL A 97 3.04 10.09 -17.85
C VAL A 97 3.55 9.83 -19.27
N GLY A 98 2.94 10.47 -20.28
CA GLY A 98 3.34 10.35 -21.68
C GLY A 98 4.66 11.03 -22.05
N LEU A 99 5.34 11.68 -21.09
CA LEU A 99 6.67 12.25 -21.26
C LEU A 99 7.79 11.27 -20.87
N HIS A 100 7.43 10.13 -20.29
CA HIS A 100 8.34 9.11 -19.77
C HIS A 100 8.01 7.74 -20.35
N GLN A 101 8.89 6.75 -20.15
CA GLN A 101 8.55 5.37 -20.49
C GLN A 101 7.47 4.85 -19.55
N VAL A 102 6.49 4.11 -20.09
CA VAL A 102 5.39 3.54 -19.31
C VAL A 102 5.81 2.16 -18.82
N GLU A 103 6.22 2.10 -17.56
CA GLU A 103 6.54 0.88 -16.83
C GLU A 103 5.44 0.54 -15.80
N ILE A 104 5.68 -0.45 -14.94
CA ILE A 104 4.66 -1.11 -14.09
C ILE A 104 4.00 -0.16 -13.07
N VAL A 105 4.75 0.80 -12.50
CA VAL A 105 4.24 1.80 -11.55
C VAL A 105 3.41 2.85 -12.29
N ALA A 106 3.83 3.28 -13.49
CA ALA A 106 3.06 4.14 -14.38
C ALA A 106 1.75 3.47 -14.81
N GLU A 107 1.76 2.18 -15.15
CA GLU A 107 0.54 1.40 -15.38
C GLU A 107 -0.37 1.38 -14.14
N CYS A 108 0.16 1.10 -12.96
CA CYS A 108 -0.61 1.11 -11.70
C CYS A 108 -1.24 2.47 -11.39
N TYR A 109 -0.52 3.57 -11.66
CA TYR A 109 -1.02 4.94 -11.55
C TYR A 109 -2.19 5.21 -12.52
N LEU A 110 -2.01 4.89 -13.81
CA LEU A 110 -3.05 5.04 -14.82
C LEU A 110 -4.30 4.22 -14.49
N ILE A 111 -4.12 2.94 -14.12
CA ILE A 111 -5.19 2.05 -13.67
C ILE A 111 -5.93 2.64 -12.45
N THR A 112 -5.20 3.20 -11.49
CA THR A 112 -5.78 3.86 -10.30
C THR A 112 -6.64 5.06 -10.70
N LEU A 113 -6.15 5.94 -11.58
CA LEU A 113 -6.90 7.08 -12.10
C LEU A 113 -8.15 6.64 -12.88
N PHE A 114 -8.03 5.67 -13.78
CA PHE A 114 -9.17 5.18 -14.57
C PHE A 114 -10.23 4.51 -13.69
N LEU A 115 -9.83 3.68 -12.72
CA LEU A 115 -10.76 3.04 -11.79
C LEU A 115 -11.48 4.06 -10.90
N GLY A 116 -10.77 5.07 -10.39
CA GLY A 116 -11.36 6.15 -9.61
C GLY A 116 -12.30 7.02 -10.44
N GLY A 117 -11.91 7.36 -11.69
CA GLY A 117 -12.77 8.07 -12.64
C GLY A 117 -14.05 7.30 -12.94
N ALA A 118 -13.95 6.01 -13.23
CA ALA A 118 -15.11 5.13 -13.44
C ALA A 118 -15.98 5.00 -12.20
N ALA A 119 -15.40 4.92 -11.00
CA ALA A 119 -16.15 4.92 -9.74
C ALA A 119 -16.95 6.23 -9.56
N ILE A 120 -16.40 7.39 -9.95
CA ILE A 120 -17.11 8.67 -9.94
C ILE A 120 -18.26 8.69 -10.96
N VAL A 121 -18.04 8.15 -12.17
CA VAL A 121 -19.12 7.94 -13.16
C VAL A 121 -20.24 7.10 -12.55
N PHE A 122 -19.92 5.93 -12.00
CA PHE A 122 -20.94 5.04 -11.43
C PHE A 122 -21.66 5.65 -10.21
N MET A 123 -20.97 6.43 -9.38
CA MET A 123 -21.60 7.16 -8.27
C MET A 123 -22.61 8.22 -8.73
N LEU A 124 -22.34 8.86 -9.87
CA LEU A 124 -23.26 9.82 -10.51
C LEU A 124 -24.41 9.12 -11.25
N THR A 125 -24.21 7.89 -11.73
CA THR A 125 -25.24 7.16 -12.49
C THR A 125 -26.16 6.33 -11.59
N SER A 126 -25.64 5.84 -10.45
CA SER A 126 -26.29 4.90 -9.53
C SER A 126 -26.88 5.58 -8.28
N THR A 127 -27.02 4.85 -7.16
CA THR A 127 -27.54 5.40 -5.89
C THR A 127 -26.38 5.67 -4.91
N PRO A 128 -25.84 6.91 -4.84
CA PRO A 128 -24.62 7.20 -4.09
C PRO A 128 -24.76 6.92 -2.58
N ALA A 129 -25.94 7.13 -2.01
CA ALA A 129 -26.21 6.82 -0.61
C ALA A 129 -26.12 5.31 -0.28
N THR A 130 -26.46 4.42 -1.22
CA THR A 130 -26.34 2.97 -1.03
C THR A 130 -24.89 2.53 -1.16
N LEU A 131 -24.18 3.07 -2.16
CA LEU A 131 -22.78 2.76 -2.41
C LEU A 131 -21.85 3.30 -1.31
N LEU A 132 -22.10 4.50 -0.76
CA LEU A 132 -21.37 4.95 0.44
C LEU A 132 -21.68 4.10 1.68
N ARG A 133 -22.90 3.56 1.84
CA ARG A 133 -23.20 2.61 2.92
C ARG A 133 -22.45 1.29 2.77
N LEU A 134 -22.27 0.80 1.53
CA LEU A 134 -21.39 -0.34 1.25
C LEU A 134 -19.93 0.00 1.59
N SER A 135 -19.44 1.16 1.16
CA SER A 135 -18.08 1.62 1.48
C SER A 135 -17.85 1.71 3.00
N ALA A 136 -18.84 2.18 3.76
CA ALA A 136 -18.80 2.15 5.23
C ALA A 136 -18.79 0.71 5.79
N SER A 137 -19.64 -0.18 5.27
CA SER A 137 -19.70 -1.56 5.75
C SER A 137 -18.45 -2.37 5.40
N VAL A 138 -17.81 -2.10 4.26
CA VAL A 138 -16.50 -2.66 3.87
C VAL A 138 -15.37 -2.08 4.74
N THR A 139 -15.39 -0.78 5.05
CA THR A 139 -14.42 -0.19 5.99
C THR A 139 -14.53 -0.83 7.38
N ALA A 140 -15.76 -1.07 7.86
CA ALA A 140 -16.00 -1.77 9.11
C ALA A 140 -15.51 -3.25 9.05
N LEU A 141 -15.74 -3.94 7.93
CA LEU A 141 -15.20 -5.29 7.69
C LEU A 141 -13.66 -5.30 7.71
N GLY A 142 -13.01 -4.32 7.10
CA GLY A 142 -11.56 -4.15 7.15
C GLY A 142 -11.02 -3.92 8.57
N ALA A 143 -11.73 -3.14 9.38
CA ALA A 143 -11.37 -2.94 10.80
C ALA A 143 -11.52 -4.25 11.60
N VAL A 144 -12.59 -5.02 11.37
CA VAL A 144 -12.76 -6.36 11.96
C VAL A 144 -11.68 -7.32 11.49
N ALA A 145 -11.27 -7.28 10.21
CA ALA A 145 -10.18 -8.10 9.70
C ALA A 145 -8.85 -7.77 10.40
N CYS A 146 -8.55 -6.49 10.66
CA CYS A 146 -7.37 -6.08 11.44
C CYS A 146 -7.45 -6.54 12.90
N LEU A 147 -8.64 -6.53 13.52
CA LEU A 147 -8.83 -7.03 14.89
C LEU A 147 -8.70 -8.56 14.98
N LEU A 148 -9.19 -9.30 13.97
CA LEU A 148 -9.00 -10.74 13.87
C LEU A 148 -7.54 -11.11 13.64
N ASP A 149 -6.86 -10.40 12.73
CA ASP A 149 -5.43 -10.51 12.43
C ASP A 149 -4.58 -10.42 13.72
N LEU A 150 -4.89 -9.42 14.56
CA LEU A 150 -4.23 -9.18 15.83
C LEU A 150 -4.28 -10.36 16.83
N MET A 151 -5.36 -11.15 16.81
CA MET A 151 -5.53 -12.30 17.71
C MET A 151 -4.57 -13.46 17.40
N PHE A 152 -3.83 -13.40 16.29
CA PHE A 152 -2.91 -14.45 15.85
C PHE A 152 -1.48 -13.93 15.82
N ALA A 153 -0.55 -14.68 16.43
CA ALA A 153 0.88 -14.37 16.37
C ALA A 153 1.41 -14.37 14.92
N ASN A 154 0.89 -15.27 14.08
CA ASN A 154 1.19 -15.37 12.65
C ASN A 154 -0.07 -14.99 11.85
N GLY A 155 -0.31 -13.69 11.75
CA GLY A 155 -1.46 -13.10 11.07
C GLY A 155 -1.34 -13.04 9.54
N PHE A 156 -2.18 -12.21 8.91
CA PHE A 156 -2.10 -11.76 7.52
C PHE A 156 -1.00 -10.71 7.29
N THR A 157 -0.55 -10.04 8.36
CA THR A 157 0.47 -9.00 8.29
C THR A 157 1.84 -9.53 7.85
N ASN A 158 2.56 -8.72 7.06
CA ASN A 158 3.99 -8.93 6.78
C ASN A 158 4.90 -8.39 7.88
N THR A 159 4.37 -7.60 8.82
CA THR A 159 5.13 -6.95 9.89
C THR A 159 4.72 -7.55 11.23
N PRO A 160 5.54 -8.41 11.86
CA PRO A 160 5.18 -9.09 13.11
C PRO A 160 4.66 -8.11 14.17
N GLY A 161 3.53 -8.45 14.78
CA GLY A 161 2.93 -7.64 15.84
C GLY A 161 2.16 -6.40 15.39
N ARG A 162 1.97 -6.14 14.09
CA ARG A 162 1.17 -5.00 13.60
C ARG A 162 0.01 -5.48 12.73
N ALA A 163 -1.23 -5.19 13.09
CA ALA A 163 -2.37 -5.62 12.29
C ALA A 163 -2.40 -4.93 10.90
N ALA A 164 -2.64 -5.72 9.86
CA ALA A 164 -2.84 -5.25 8.49
C ALA A 164 -4.10 -5.84 7.83
N GLY A 165 -4.62 -6.96 8.35
CA GLY A 165 -5.67 -7.73 7.68
C GLY A 165 -5.26 -8.08 6.25
N LEU A 166 -6.23 -8.08 5.33
CA LEU A 166 -5.98 -8.43 3.92
C LEU A 166 -5.13 -7.41 3.14
N ALA A 167 -4.83 -6.24 3.70
CA ALA A 167 -3.92 -5.29 3.07
C ALA A 167 -2.44 -5.71 3.16
N ILE A 168 -2.10 -6.70 4.00
CA ILE A 168 -0.76 -7.25 4.27
C ILE A 168 0.22 -6.26 4.93
N ASN A 169 0.25 -5.00 4.48
CA ASN A 169 1.04 -3.91 5.04
C ASN A 169 0.19 -3.06 6.01
N PRO A 170 0.62 -2.90 7.29
CA PRO A 170 -0.17 -2.20 8.31
C PRO A 170 -0.33 -0.69 8.05
N ASN A 171 0.62 -0.03 7.37
CA ASN A 171 0.48 1.39 7.03
C ASN A 171 -0.59 1.60 5.94
N VAL A 172 -0.61 0.70 4.95
CA VAL A 172 -1.57 0.70 3.85
C VAL A 172 -2.97 0.34 4.38
N ALA A 173 -3.07 -0.64 5.28
CA ALA A 173 -4.30 -0.95 6.01
C ALA A 173 -4.85 0.29 6.74
N ALA A 174 -4.00 0.99 7.49
CA ALA A 174 -4.40 2.19 8.22
C ALA A 174 -4.89 3.30 7.27
N ALA A 175 -4.17 3.56 6.19
CA ALA A 175 -4.56 4.57 5.20
C ALA A 175 -5.93 4.23 4.57
N GLY A 176 -6.14 2.96 4.20
CA GLY A 176 -7.42 2.47 3.68
C GLY A 176 -8.58 2.62 4.66
N LEU A 177 -8.36 2.32 5.94
CA LEU A 177 -9.36 2.51 7.01
C LEU A 177 -9.70 3.99 7.22
N LEU A 178 -8.70 4.87 7.25
CA LEU A 178 -8.89 6.31 7.43
C LEU A 178 -9.66 6.93 6.26
N LEU A 179 -9.23 6.66 5.02
CA LEU A 179 -9.88 7.19 3.81
C LEU A 179 -11.29 6.59 3.62
N GLY A 180 -11.45 5.30 3.89
CA GLY A 180 -12.74 4.60 3.91
C GLY A 180 -13.72 5.25 4.88
N ALA A 181 -13.30 5.51 6.12
CA ALA A 181 -14.14 6.18 7.11
C ALA A 181 -14.43 7.63 6.72
N ALA A 182 -13.42 8.40 6.31
CA ALA A 182 -13.59 9.81 5.96
C ALA A 182 -14.55 10.02 4.77
N ALA A 183 -14.51 9.15 3.76
CA ALA A 183 -15.43 9.20 2.63
C ALA A 183 -16.86 8.75 2.96
N SER A 184 -17.02 7.74 3.82
CA SER A 184 -18.29 7.02 4.00
C SER A 184 -19.04 7.36 5.29
N TYR A 185 -18.39 7.97 6.29
CA TYR A 185 -18.96 8.30 7.61
C TYR A 185 -20.33 9.01 7.54
N ARG A 186 -20.49 9.94 6.59
CA ARG A 186 -21.75 10.68 6.40
C ARG A 186 -22.94 9.79 6.06
N ALA A 187 -22.71 8.66 5.38
CA ALA A 187 -23.75 7.70 4.99
C ALA A 187 -24.16 6.72 6.11
N VAL A 188 -23.33 6.60 7.16
CA VAL A 188 -23.67 5.87 8.39
C VAL A 188 -24.80 6.62 9.11
N SER A 189 -25.82 5.88 9.54
CA SER A 189 -26.96 6.44 10.29
C SER A 189 -26.52 7.03 11.64
N PRO A 190 -27.09 8.17 12.10
CA PRO A 190 -26.64 8.87 13.31
C PRO A 190 -26.40 7.97 14.52
N ASN A 191 -27.37 7.11 14.87
CA ASN A 191 -27.31 6.20 16.03
C ASN A 191 -26.14 5.19 16.02
N TRP A 192 -25.51 4.97 14.86
CA TRP A 192 -24.39 4.03 14.67
C TRP A 192 -23.07 4.75 14.36
N ARG A 193 -23.08 6.07 14.12
CA ARG A 193 -21.86 6.85 13.84
C ARG A 193 -20.82 6.75 14.95
N PRO A 194 -21.15 6.90 16.25
CA PRO A 194 -20.16 6.73 17.31
C PRO A 194 -19.60 5.31 17.37
N SER A 195 -20.43 4.28 17.17
CA SER A 195 -19.98 2.87 17.15
C SER A 195 -19.07 2.56 15.96
N PHE A 196 -19.37 3.11 14.78
CA PHE A 196 -18.54 2.99 13.58
C PHE A 196 -17.17 3.65 13.77
N LEU A 197 -17.14 4.89 14.31
CA LEU A 197 -15.88 5.58 14.59
C LEU A 197 -15.05 4.86 15.67
N VAL A 198 -15.69 4.30 16.70
CA VAL A 198 -15.00 3.45 17.70
C VAL A 198 -14.39 2.22 17.04
N LEU A 199 -15.15 1.48 16.22
CA LEU A 199 -14.66 0.27 15.54
C LEU A 199 -13.47 0.57 14.61
N VAL A 200 -13.62 1.56 13.72
CA VAL A 200 -12.54 1.92 12.78
C VAL A 200 -11.38 2.57 13.51
N GLY A 201 -11.63 3.35 14.57
CA GLY A 201 -10.59 3.92 15.44
C GLY A 201 -9.74 2.85 16.13
N THR A 202 -10.36 1.81 16.70
CA THR A 202 -9.61 0.67 17.24
C THR A 202 -8.87 -0.07 16.12
N GLY A 203 -9.52 -0.31 14.97
CA GLY A 203 -8.87 -0.90 13.78
C GLY A 203 -7.61 -0.15 13.35
N LEU A 204 -7.67 1.19 13.31
CA LEU A 204 -6.53 2.07 13.04
C LEU A 204 -5.44 1.94 14.11
N LEU A 205 -5.80 1.95 15.40
CA LEU A 205 -4.84 1.84 16.51
C LEU A 205 -4.05 0.53 16.46
N VAL A 206 -4.70 -0.61 16.18
CA VAL A 206 -4.03 -1.92 16.17
C VAL A 206 -3.07 -2.13 14.99
N THR A 207 -3.12 -1.26 13.97
CA THR A 207 -2.08 -1.22 12.92
C THR A 207 -0.75 -0.61 13.40
N LEU A 208 -0.77 0.14 14.50
CA LEU A 208 0.36 0.93 15.03
C LEU A 208 1.01 1.86 13.98
N SER A 209 0.26 2.29 12.95
CA SER A 209 0.78 3.21 11.94
C SER A 209 0.83 4.65 12.46
N ARG A 210 1.94 5.01 13.11
CA ARG A 210 2.16 6.30 13.78
C ARG A 210 1.75 7.50 12.92
N SER A 211 2.14 7.52 11.64
CA SER A 211 1.87 8.66 10.74
C SER A 211 0.41 8.73 10.29
N THR A 212 -0.27 7.59 10.08
CA THR A 212 -1.70 7.58 9.78
C THR A 212 -2.56 7.87 11.00
N LEU A 213 -2.11 7.52 12.22
CA LEU A 213 -2.76 7.93 13.47
C LEU A 213 -2.71 9.45 13.65
N LEU A 214 -1.59 10.11 13.30
CA LEU A 214 -1.49 11.57 13.28
C LEU A 214 -2.45 12.20 12.25
N ALA A 215 -2.52 11.64 11.04
CA ALA A 215 -3.48 12.06 10.01
C ALA A 215 -4.94 11.87 10.47
N ALA A 216 -5.25 10.76 11.15
CA ALA A 216 -6.56 10.48 11.71
C ALA A 216 -6.94 11.46 12.83
N PHE A 217 -5.99 11.81 13.71
CA PHE A 217 -6.18 12.85 14.72
C PHE A 217 -6.54 14.19 14.06
N GLY A 218 -5.79 14.63 13.04
CA GLY A 218 -6.11 15.83 12.27
C GLY A 218 -7.50 15.79 11.62
N ALA A 219 -7.84 14.66 10.99
CA ALA A 219 -9.13 14.43 10.33
C ALA A 219 -10.34 14.41 11.28
N VAL A 220 -10.14 14.27 12.60
CA VAL A 220 -11.18 14.38 13.62
C VAL A 220 -11.14 15.73 14.34
N ALA A 221 -9.95 16.18 14.76
CA ALA A 221 -9.78 17.38 15.56
C ALA A 221 -10.13 18.67 14.79
N ILE A 222 -9.71 18.80 13.52
CA ILE A 222 -9.95 20.01 12.74
C ILE A 222 -11.45 20.21 12.44
N PRO A 223 -12.22 19.21 11.96
CA PRO A 223 -13.67 19.36 11.79
C PRO A 223 -14.41 19.70 13.09
N VAL A 224 -13.99 19.11 14.22
CA VAL A 224 -14.56 19.43 15.54
C VAL A 224 -14.25 20.87 15.95
N ALA A 225 -13.00 21.32 15.80
CA ALA A 225 -12.61 22.70 16.08
C ALA A 225 -13.35 23.71 15.19
N VAL A 226 -13.50 23.44 13.89
CA VAL A 226 -14.28 24.26 12.95
C VAL A 226 -15.76 24.28 13.33
N HIS A 227 -16.32 23.17 13.81
CA HIS A 227 -17.70 23.10 14.28
C HIS A 227 -17.91 23.95 15.55
N LEU A 228 -17.04 23.77 16.57
CA LEU A 228 -17.06 24.54 17.81
C LEU A 228 -16.88 26.05 17.55
N TRP A 229 -15.96 26.43 16.66
CA TRP A 229 -15.74 27.83 16.27
C TRP A 229 -16.96 28.46 15.59
N ARG A 230 -17.59 27.75 14.63
CA ARG A 230 -18.83 28.20 13.99
C ARG A 230 -19.98 28.32 15.00
N GLN A 231 -20.01 27.45 16.01
CA GLN A 231 -21.03 27.48 17.06
C GLN A 231 -20.83 28.64 18.04
N PHE A 232 -19.59 28.89 18.47
CA PHE A 232 -19.20 30.01 19.33
C PHE A 232 -19.53 31.36 18.68
N ARG A 233 -19.31 31.51 17.36
CA ARG A 233 -19.70 32.71 16.59
C ARG A 233 -21.21 32.88 16.36
N GLY A 234 -22.04 31.91 16.73
CA GLY A 234 -23.45 31.87 16.33
C GLY A 234 -24.47 31.89 17.47
N ASP A 235 -24.05 32.15 18.72
CA ASP A 235 -24.87 32.13 19.95
C ASP A 235 -25.75 30.86 20.12
N ARG A 236 -25.33 29.75 19.50
CA ARG A 236 -26.07 28.48 19.54
C ARG A 236 -25.61 27.62 20.71
N HIS A 237 -26.48 27.53 21.71
CA HIS A 237 -26.34 26.66 22.88
C HIS A 237 -25.80 25.26 22.53
N PHE A 238 -24.83 24.79 23.32
CA PHE A 238 -24.17 23.50 23.12
C PHE A 238 -25.13 22.34 23.47
N ARG A 239 -25.60 21.62 22.44
CA ARG A 239 -26.37 20.38 22.59
C ARG A 239 -25.49 19.21 22.16
N ILE A 240 -24.93 18.49 23.14
CA ILE A 240 -24.36 17.16 22.89
C ILE A 240 -25.53 16.22 22.62
N ASP A 241 -25.57 15.64 21.42
CA ASP A 241 -26.44 14.51 21.17
C ASP A 241 -25.81 13.25 21.78
N LEU A 242 -26.39 12.79 22.91
CA LEU A 242 -25.98 11.57 23.60
C LEU A 242 -26.60 10.31 22.97
N GLN A 243 -27.42 10.43 21.92
CA GLN A 243 -28.04 9.29 21.25
C GLN A 243 -26.98 8.36 20.62
N GLY A 244 -27.00 7.08 21.00
CA GLY A 244 -26.09 6.05 20.49
C GLY A 244 -24.78 5.88 21.27
N TRP A 245 -24.41 6.82 22.16
CA TRP A 245 -23.15 6.72 22.93
C TRP A 245 -23.06 5.48 23.81
N GLY A 246 -24.17 5.03 24.42
CA GLY A 246 -24.18 3.79 25.21
C GLY A 246 -23.78 2.54 24.41
N ARG A 247 -24.13 2.47 23.11
CA ARG A 247 -23.70 1.37 22.23
C ARG A 247 -22.22 1.47 21.87
N ALA A 248 -21.73 2.69 21.63
CA ALA A 248 -20.32 2.93 21.35
C ALA A 248 -19.43 2.66 22.57
N ALA A 249 -19.88 3.00 23.78
CA ALA A 249 -19.19 2.67 25.02
C ALA A 249 -19.15 1.14 25.24
N ALA A 250 -20.28 0.44 25.10
CA ALA A 250 -20.31 -1.02 25.19
C ALA A 250 -19.37 -1.68 24.16
N LEU A 251 -19.38 -1.21 22.92
CA LEU A 251 -18.46 -1.67 21.88
C LEU A 251 -16.99 -1.35 22.22
N ALA A 252 -16.69 -0.17 22.74
CA ALA A 252 -15.35 0.22 23.16
C ALA A 252 -14.82 -0.69 24.27
N PHE A 253 -15.64 -1.07 25.25
CA PHE A 253 -15.24 -2.04 26.28
C PHE A 253 -14.96 -3.44 25.69
N VAL A 254 -15.79 -3.93 24.77
CA VAL A 254 -15.55 -5.22 24.08
C VAL A 254 -14.25 -5.18 23.27
N LEU A 255 -14.01 -4.09 22.54
CA LEU A 255 -12.80 -3.91 21.74
C LEU A 255 -11.55 -3.74 22.59
N LEU A 256 -11.63 -3.02 23.71
CA LEU A 256 -10.53 -2.86 24.66
C LEU A 256 -10.20 -4.20 25.35
N ALA A 257 -11.22 -5.01 25.68
CA ALA A 257 -11.01 -6.37 26.17
C ALA A 257 -10.33 -7.26 25.12
N ALA A 258 -10.73 -7.18 23.84
CA ALA A 258 -10.07 -7.90 22.75
C ALA A 258 -8.60 -7.49 22.57
N VAL A 259 -8.30 -6.19 22.59
CA VAL A 259 -6.91 -5.67 22.54
C VAL A 259 -6.11 -6.13 23.77
N GLY A 260 -6.72 -6.17 24.96
CA GLY A 260 -6.10 -6.71 26.17
C GLY A 260 -5.77 -8.21 26.07
N VAL A 261 -6.68 -9.01 25.50
CA VAL A 261 -6.44 -10.43 25.20
C VAL A 261 -5.31 -10.60 24.18
N ALA A 262 -5.23 -9.76 23.15
CA ALA A 262 -4.10 -9.75 22.22
C ALA A 262 -2.78 -9.39 22.90
N LEU A 263 -2.74 -8.37 23.77
CA LEU A 263 -1.55 -8.01 24.54
C LEU A 263 -1.04 -9.15 25.44
N ALA A 264 -1.96 -9.98 25.96
CA ALA A 264 -1.62 -11.13 26.78
C ALA A 264 -1.17 -12.37 25.97
N THR A 265 -1.75 -12.59 24.79
CA THR A 265 -1.55 -13.83 24.00
C THR A 265 -0.58 -13.67 22.83
N ASN A 266 -0.42 -12.47 22.27
CA ASN A 266 0.43 -12.18 21.12
C ASN A 266 1.68 -11.39 21.55
N THR A 267 2.78 -12.12 21.77
CA THR A 267 4.06 -11.52 22.19
C THR A 267 4.62 -10.54 21.18
N TYR A 268 4.40 -10.76 19.87
CA TYR A 268 4.86 -9.84 18.83
C TYR A 268 4.12 -8.51 18.90
N PHE A 269 2.79 -8.52 19.15
CA PHE A 269 2.01 -7.29 19.31
C PHE A 269 2.44 -6.48 20.54
N ARG A 270 2.73 -7.15 21.66
CA ARG A 270 3.25 -6.48 22.85
C ARG A 270 4.57 -5.76 22.56
N VAL A 271 5.55 -6.44 21.95
CA VAL A 271 6.83 -5.84 21.56
C VAL A 271 6.63 -4.68 20.59
N ALA A 272 5.77 -4.83 19.57
CA ALA A 272 5.47 -3.76 18.63
C ALA A 272 4.80 -2.54 19.29
N ILE A 273 3.98 -2.74 20.33
CA ILE A 273 3.43 -1.64 21.15
C ILE A 273 4.53 -0.97 21.95
N ASP A 274 5.38 -1.74 22.64
CA ASP A 274 6.47 -1.20 23.46
C ASP A 274 7.44 -0.36 22.59
N GLU A 275 7.82 -0.87 21.43
CA GLU A 275 8.62 -0.15 20.41
C GLU A 275 7.89 1.09 19.85
N SER A 276 6.57 1.01 19.66
CA SER A 276 5.78 2.14 19.19
C SER A 276 5.65 3.25 20.23
N LEU A 277 5.50 2.90 21.51
CA LEU A 277 5.45 3.86 22.62
C LEU A 277 6.83 4.47 22.89
N ALA A 278 7.88 3.64 22.93
CA ALA A 278 9.27 4.11 23.05
C ALA A 278 9.60 5.11 21.93
N GLY A 279 9.26 4.77 20.68
CA GLY A 279 9.46 5.64 19.52
C GLY A 279 8.58 6.90 19.47
N VAL A 280 7.53 7.00 20.30
CA VAL A 280 6.76 8.24 20.50
C VAL A 280 7.37 9.10 21.61
N LEU A 281 7.81 8.48 22.71
CA LEU A 281 8.49 9.17 23.81
C LEU A 281 9.87 9.70 23.38
N SER A 282 10.54 9.02 22.44
CA SER A 282 11.83 9.43 21.90
C SER A 282 11.72 10.40 20.70
N ILE A 283 10.54 10.95 20.36
CA ILE A 283 10.37 11.78 19.15
C ILE A 283 11.35 12.95 19.12
N ASN A 284 11.53 13.70 20.21
CA ASN A 284 12.45 14.84 20.23
C ASN A 284 13.89 14.37 19.96
N LYS A 285 14.37 13.38 20.71
CA LYS A 285 15.70 12.78 20.49
C LYS A 285 15.88 12.22 19.07
N ALA A 286 14.83 11.63 18.49
CA ALA A 286 14.83 11.10 17.13
C ALA A 286 14.81 12.20 16.06
N LEU A 287 14.26 13.37 16.36
CA LEU A 287 14.32 14.56 15.49
C LEU A 287 15.68 15.25 15.62
N ASP A 288 16.25 15.33 16.82
CA ASP A 288 17.60 15.83 17.06
C ASP A 288 18.63 14.93 16.36
N GLU A 289 18.55 13.61 16.53
CA GLU A 289 19.34 12.60 15.80
C GLU A 289 19.14 12.67 14.28
N ALA A 290 17.93 12.99 13.81
CA ALA A 290 17.65 13.15 12.38
C ALA A 290 18.27 14.44 11.83
N SER A 291 18.23 15.55 12.57
CA SER A 291 18.94 16.79 12.21
C SER A 291 20.43 16.53 12.18
N GLU A 292 21.01 15.98 13.25
CA GLU A 292 22.43 15.63 13.32
C GLU A 292 22.83 14.64 12.21
N ALA A 293 21.94 13.73 11.79
CA ALA A 293 22.20 12.87 10.65
C ALA A 293 22.25 13.62 9.31
N VAL A 294 21.33 14.55 9.07
CA VAL A 294 21.31 15.43 7.89
C VAL A 294 22.55 16.35 7.90
N ASP A 295 22.81 17.02 9.03
CA ASP A 295 23.92 17.97 9.22
C ASP A 295 25.29 17.27 9.09
N ALA A 296 25.47 16.10 9.70
CA ALA A 296 26.68 15.31 9.53
C ALA A 296 26.86 14.81 8.08
N SER A 297 25.78 14.61 7.32
CA SER A 297 25.90 14.26 5.89
C SER A 297 26.48 15.41 5.08
N TYR A 298 26.18 16.65 5.46
CA TYR A 298 26.74 17.86 4.87
C TYR A 298 28.25 17.95 5.13
N ASP A 299 28.67 17.80 6.39
CA ASP A 299 30.08 17.91 6.80
C ASP A 299 30.97 16.77 6.26
N GLN A 300 30.46 15.52 6.24
CA GLN A 300 31.21 14.40 5.65
C GLN A 300 31.40 14.57 4.14
N SER A 301 30.45 15.21 3.46
CA SER A 301 30.56 15.52 2.02
C SER A 301 31.69 16.52 1.73
N LEU A 302 31.99 17.45 2.65
CA LEU A 302 33.09 18.41 2.51
C LEU A 302 34.48 17.81 2.81
N SER A 303 34.54 16.64 3.46
CA SER A 303 35.80 16.05 3.93
C SER A 303 36.47 15.09 2.93
N VAL A 304 35.80 14.72 1.83
CA VAL A 304 36.36 13.83 0.79
C VAL A 304 37.03 14.66 -0.31
N VAL A 305 38.18 15.26 0.01
CA VAL A 305 39.11 15.77 -1.00
C VAL A 305 39.88 14.57 -1.58
N PRO A 306 39.84 14.31 -2.91
CA PRO A 306 40.65 13.26 -3.50
C PRO A 306 42.13 13.64 -3.34
N THR A 307 42.84 12.94 -2.45
CA THR A 307 44.30 13.07 -2.37
C THR A 307 44.86 12.34 -3.58
N ALA A 308 45.30 13.08 -4.59
CA ALA A 308 45.84 12.49 -5.82
C ALA A 308 47.07 11.62 -5.49
N PRO A 309 47.17 10.38 -6.04
CA PRO A 309 48.37 9.58 -5.89
C PRO A 309 49.53 10.25 -6.63
N SER A 310 50.61 10.55 -5.92
CA SER A 310 51.81 11.15 -6.51
C SER A 310 52.54 10.11 -7.39
N PRO A 311 52.96 10.45 -8.62
CA PRO A 311 53.56 9.49 -9.55
C PRO A 311 55.08 9.43 -9.41
N GLU A 312 55.61 8.51 -8.60
CA GLU A 312 57.05 8.22 -8.56
C GLU A 312 57.31 6.76 -8.17
N GLY A 313 58.32 6.12 -8.79
CA GLY A 313 58.82 4.81 -8.35
C GLY A 313 58.40 3.58 -9.17
N MET A 314 58.74 3.55 -10.47
CA MET A 314 58.67 2.33 -11.29
C MET A 314 59.77 1.34 -10.84
N SER A 315 59.38 0.14 -10.37
CA SER A 315 60.31 -1.01 -10.23
C SER A 315 59.60 -2.31 -10.61
N VAL A 316 60.34 -3.26 -11.17
CA VAL A 316 59.82 -4.23 -12.17
C VAL A 316 60.00 -5.69 -11.72
N SER A 317 58.91 -6.46 -11.79
CA SER A 317 58.86 -7.93 -11.96
C SER A 317 59.35 -8.86 -10.81
N PRO A 318 59.06 -10.18 -10.89
CA PRO A 318 57.82 -10.85 -11.36
C PRO A 318 57.36 -11.98 -10.41
N GLY A 319 56.15 -12.54 -10.57
CA GLY A 319 55.78 -13.74 -9.82
C GLY A 319 54.40 -14.39 -10.05
N SER A 320 54.36 -15.34 -10.98
CA SER A 320 53.43 -16.49 -11.03
C SER A 320 51.92 -16.28 -11.32
N SER A 321 51.40 -17.20 -12.13
CA SER A 321 50.07 -17.21 -12.74
C SER A 321 49.27 -18.47 -12.38
N ALA A 322 47.97 -18.31 -12.08
CA ALA A 322 46.87 -19.29 -12.23
C ALA A 322 45.55 -18.50 -12.03
N GLU A 323 44.69 -18.31 -13.04
CA GLU A 323 43.77 -19.29 -13.67
C GLU A 323 42.50 -19.54 -12.84
N ILE A 324 41.33 -19.12 -13.38
CA ILE A 324 40.02 -19.83 -13.42
C ILE A 324 38.90 -18.88 -13.90
N ASP A 325 38.40 -19.21 -15.09
CA ASP A 325 37.04 -19.13 -15.66
C ASP A 325 35.99 -18.07 -15.25
N GLN A 326 35.46 -17.40 -16.28
CA GLN A 326 34.11 -16.83 -16.32
C GLN A 326 33.16 -17.74 -17.12
N PRO A 327 31.87 -17.91 -16.73
CA PRO A 327 30.87 -18.55 -17.56
C PRO A 327 30.27 -17.57 -18.60
N PRO A 328 29.84 -18.04 -19.80
CA PRO A 328 29.48 -17.16 -20.92
C PRO A 328 27.98 -16.78 -20.95
N PRO A 329 27.63 -15.61 -21.52
CA PRO A 329 26.27 -15.33 -22.00
C PRO A 329 26.03 -15.96 -23.39
N ASN A 330 24.86 -16.57 -23.59
CA ASN A 330 24.45 -17.12 -24.90
C ASN A 330 23.77 -16.05 -25.77
N PRO A 331 23.77 -16.18 -27.11
CA PRO A 331 23.59 -15.05 -28.02
C PRO A 331 22.13 -14.76 -28.40
N ALA A 332 21.85 -13.47 -28.63
CA ALA A 332 20.75 -13.03 -29.49
C ALA A 332 21.35 -12.36 -30.73
N ALA A 333 21.08 -12.93 -31.90
CA ALA A 333 21.47 -12.34 -33.18
C ALA A 333 20.40 -11.34 -33.64
N SER A 334 20.82 -10.15 -34.10
CA SER A 334 20.38 -9.67 -35.42
C SER A 334 21.29 -8.57 -35.95
N SER A 335 21.49 -8.56 -37.27
CA SER A 335 22.46 -7.73 -37.97
C SER A 335 21.87 -6.40 -38.45
N ALA A 336 22.65 -5.32 -38.37
CA ALA A 336 22.58 -4.19 -39.31
C ALA A 336 23.93 -3.46 -39.36
N LEU A 337 24.50 -3.32 -40.57
CA LEU A 337 25.72 -2.54 -40.82
C LEU A 337 25.42 -1.02 -40.89
N PRO A 338 26.40 -0.14 -40.63
CA PRO A 338 26.29 1.31 -40.81
C PRO A 338 26.73 1.75 -42.23
N PRO A 339 26.34 2.96 -42.68
CA PRO A 339 27.04 3.69 -43.73
C PRO A 339 28.09 4.69 -43.15
N PRO A 340 29.11 5.12 -43.91
CA PRO A 340 30.35 5.65 -43.34
C PRO A 340 30.76 7.07 -43.79
N ALA A 341 31.89 7.52 -43.23
CA ALA A 341 32.88 8.47 -43.76
C ALA A 341 32.57 9.99 -43.74
N GLY A 342 33.60 10.77 -43.39
CA GLY A 342 33.56 12.23 -43.37
C GLY A 342 34.69 12.91 -42.56
N GLU A 343 35.95 12.50 -42.75
CA GLU A 343 37.09 13.29 -42.26
C GLU A 343 37.22 14.62 -43.02
N VAL A 344 37.77 15.65 -42.36
CA VAL A 344 39.07 16.28 -42.71
C VAL A 344 39.41 17.33 -41.65
N ALA A 345 40.70 17.43 -41.30
CA ALA A 345 41.25 18.32 -40.28
C ALA A 345 42.03 19.51 -40.88
N ASP A 346 42.50 20.40 -39.98
CA ASP A 346 43.51 21.45 -40.19
C ASP A 346 43.13 22.61 -41.15
N THR A 347 43.62 23.85 -41.03
CA THR A 347 44.59 24.51 -40.13
C THR A 347 44.08 25.95 -39.83
N ALA A 348 44.68 26.87 -39.05
CA ALA A 348 46.02 27.00 -38.44
C ALA A 348 45.95 27.73 -37.06
N ALA A 349 47.09 28.23 -36.57
CA ALA A 349 47.26 28.91 -35.28
C ALA A 349 47.36 30.45 -35.37
N GLN A 350 47.12 31.14 -34.25
CA GLN A 350 48.04 32.21 -33.79
C GLN A 350 47.95 32.48 -32.28
N SER A 351 49.06 32.96 -31.73
CA SER A 351 49.40 32.96 -30.29
C SER A 351 49.11 34.27 -29.56
N SER A 352 48.75 34.22 -28.29
CA SER A 352 49.44 34.99 -27.22
C SER A 352 48.96 34.68 -25.80
N SER A 353 49.91 34.75 -24.87
CA SER A 353 49.78 34.90 -23.42
C SER A 353 50.73 36.07 -23.04
N PRO A 354 50.66 36.74 -21.86
CA PRO A 354 50.29 36.16 -20.57
C PRO A 354 49.53 37.11 -19.60
N SER A 355 49.51 36.72 -18.31
CA SER A 355 49.01 37.42 -17.12
C SER A 355 47.47 37.49 -16.97
N GLY A 356 46.90 37.36 -15.77
CA GLY A 356 47.55 37.07 -14.48
C GLY A 356 46.61 37.39 -13.32
N ALA A 357 45.75 36.45 -12.94
CA ALA A 357 44.91 36.56 -11.75
C ALA A 357 44.63 35.17 -11.16
N SER A 358 45.29 34.86 -10.04
CA SER A 358 44.99 33.66 -9.27
C SER A 358 43.58 33.76 -8.72
N ARG A 359 42.67 32.89 -9.19
CA ARG A 359 41.44 32.54 -8.48
C ARG A 359 41.68 31.21 -7.80
N SER A 360 41.51 31.18 -6.48
CA SER A 360 41.47 29.93 -5.72
C SER A 360 40.49 28.95 -6.38
N PRO A 361 40.83 27.66 -6.50
CA PRO A 361 39.85 26.68 -6.95
C PRO A 361 38.69 26.68 -5.96
N ALA A 362 37.48 26.91 -6.45
CA ALA A 362 36.29 26.66 -5.65
C ALA A 362 36.33 25.18 -5.23
N ALA A 363 36.04 24.91 -3.95
CA ALA A 363 35.91 23.54 -3.48
C ALA A 363 34.89 22.83 -4.37
N PHE A 364 35.28 21.73 -5.00
CA PHE A 364 34.36 20.91 -5.76
C PHE A 364 33.30 20.40 -4.78
N GLU A 365 32.05 20.85 -4.92
CA GLU A 365 30.94 20.15 -4.29
C GLU A 365 31.01 18.69 -4.76
N PRO A 366 30.95 17.70 -3.84
CA PRO A 366 30.90 16.31 -4.25
C PRO A 366 29.64 16.13 -5.10
N THR A 367 29.81 15.48 -6.25
CA THR A 367 28.73 15.25 -7.21
C THR A 367 27.55 14.63 -6.49
N SER A 368 26.36 15.15 -6.75
CA SER A 368 25.19 14.89 -5.92
C SER A 368 24.75 13.41 -5.96
N ALA A 369 25.11 12.68 -7.02
CA ALA A 369 25.05 11.21 -7.07
C ALA A 369 25.87 10.51 -5.95
N ALA A 370 27.04 11.03 -5.58
CA ALA A 370 27.82 10.51 -4.46
C ALA A 370 27.13 10.78 -3.11
N LYS A 371 26.45 11.92 -2.96
CA LYS A 371 25.60 12.21 -1.78
C LYS A 371 24.44 11.21 -1.68
N ILE A 372 23.75 10.92 -2.80
CA ILE A 372 22.67 9.91 -2.86
C ILE A 372 23.17 8.52 -2.46
N HIS A 373 24.35 8.10 -2.94
CA HIS A 373 24.94 6.80 -2.59
C HIS A 373 25.35 6.71 -1.10
N ALA A 374 25.92 7.77 -0.53
CA ALA A 374 26.24 7.83 0.90
C ALA A 374 24.97 7.74 1.79
N LEU A 375 23.88 8.40 1.37
CA LEU A 375 22.59 8.30 2.04
C LEU A 375 22.00 6.88 1.97
N ASP A 376 22.15 6.18 0.84
CA ASP A 376 21.67 4.79 0.66
C ASP A 376 22.38 3.79 1.60
N GLN A 377 23.71 3.92 1.73
CA GLN A 377 24.48 3.15 2.71
C GLN A 377 24.01 3.41 4.14
N ARG A 378 23.81 4.68 4.52
CA ARG A 378 23.38 5.05 5.88
C ARG A 378 21.94 4.61 6.18
N LEU A 379 21.04 4.68 5.19
CA LEU A 379 19.65 4.20 5.28
C LEU A 379 19.56 2.71 5.62
N THR A 380 20.52 1.89 5.16
CA THR A 380 20.55 0.43 5.39
C THR A 380 20.78 0.06 6.87
N ASP A 381 21.49 0.90 7.61
CA ASP A 381 21.70 0.74 9.05
C ASP A 381 20.67 1.50 9.88
N GLU A 382 20.35 2.73 9.47
CA GLU A 382 19.48 3.62 10.22
C GLU A 382 18.01 3.16 10.17
N GLY A 383 17.57 2.60 9.05
CA GLY A 383 16.24 1.99 8.90
C GLY A 383 15.96 0.83 9.88
N LYS A 384 17.01 0.22 10.45
CA LYS A 384 16.90 -0.82 11.50
C LYS A 384 16.91 -0.23 12.92
N ARG A 385 17.42 1.00 13.09
CA ARG A 385 17.54 1.67 14.40
C ARG A 385 16.34 2.54 14.71
N ASN A 386 15.95 3.41 13.77
CA ASN A 386 14.95 4.44 14.02
C ASN A 386 14.19 4.79 12.72
N SER A 387 12.89 4.53 12.71
CA SER A 387 12.02 4.75 11.54
C SER A 387 11.71 6.22 11.26
N ILE A 388 12.02 7.14 12.19
CA ILE A 388 11.83 8.58 12.03
C ILE A 388 13.03 9.19 11.30
N SER A 389 14.25 8.94 11.78
CA SER A 389 15.49 9.37 11.11
C SER A 389 15.61 8.78 9.69
N ALA A 390 15.28 7.50 9.52
CA ALA A 390 15.21 6.88 8.18
C ALA A 390 14.25 7.62 7.24
N ARG A 391 13.07 8.06 7.71
CA ARG A 391 12.13 8.86 6.89
C ARG A 391 12.66 10.26 6.56
N ALA A 392 13.42 10.89 7.45
CA ALA A 392 14.10 12.15 7.15
C ALA A 392 15.16 11.96 6.05
N LEU A 393 15.97 10.90 6.14
CA LEU A 393 16.97 10.56 5.11
C LEU A 393 16.33 10.20 3.75
N PHE A 394 15.20 9.48 3.74
CA PHE A 394 14.43 9.25 2.50
C PHE A 394 13.88 10.56 1.91
N LEU A 395 13.42 11.49 2.74
CA LEU A 395 12.94 12.81 2.29
C LEU A 395 14.08 13.64 1.70
N GLU A 396 15.25 13.66 2.35
CA GLU A 396 16.45 14.37 1.86
C GLU A 396 16.94 13.80 0.54
N ARG A 397 17.11 12.48 0.44
CA ARG A 397 17.43 11.76 -0.80
C ARG A 397 16.45 12.09 -1.91
N GLY A 398 15.15 12.11 -1.61
CA GLY A 398 14.11 12.49 -2.57
C GLY A 398 14.19 13.94 -3.02
N LEU A 399 14.52 14.87 -2.11
CA LEU A 399 14.71 16.29 -2.43
C LEU A 399 15.95 16.54 -3.29
N LEU A 400 17.04 15.80 -3.06
CA LEU A 400 18.23 15.82 -3.93
C LEU A 400 17.90 15.28 -5.33
N ALA A 401 17.27 14.10 -5.40
CA ALA A 401 16.84 13.51 -6.67
C ALA A 401 15.87 14.41 -7.46
N TYR A 402 14.98 15.14 -6.77
CA TYR A 402 14.11 16.16 -7.38
C TYR A 402 14.89 17.33 -7.96
N ARG A 403 15.88 17.89 -7.21
CA ARG A 403 16.72 19.01 -7.68
C ARG A 403 17.52 18.63 -8.94
N GLU A 404 17.94 17.38 -9.04
CA GLU A 404 18.67 16.83 -10.19
C GLU A 404 17.76 16.36 -11.34
N GLY A 405 16.46 16.16 -11.11
CA GLY A 405 15.52 15.53 -12.05
C GLY A 405 15.14 16.38 -13.26
N GLY A 406 15.65 17.61 -13.37
CA GLY A 406 15.30 18.54 -14.44
C GLY A 406 13.83 18.98 -14.42
N PHE A 407 13.39 19.67 -15.47
CA PHE A 407 12.05 20.26 -15.52
C PHE A 407 10.92 19.22 -15.59
N PHE A 408 11.17 18.10 -16.28
CA PHE A 408 10.20 17.03 -16.52
C PHE A 408 10.28 15.86 -15.54
N GLY A 409 11.24 15.87 -14.60
CA GLY A 409 11.44 14.78 -13.64
C GLY A 409 12.11 13.54 -14.23
N ARG A 410 12.09 12.47 -13.44
CA ARG A 410 12.82 11.19 -13.68
C ARG A 410 11.94 10.00 -14.06
N GLY A 411 10.64 10.21 -14.24
CA GLY A 411 9.68 9.11 -14.37
C GLY A 411 9.28 8.51 -13.02
N LEU A 412 8.18 7.74 -13.04
CA LEU A 412 7.50 7.33 -11.81
C LEU A 412 8.21 6.17 -11.10
N GLU A 413 8.88 5.31 -11.85
CA GLU A 413 9.61 4.14 -11.38
C GLU A 413 10.88 4.53 -10.63
N GLU A 414 11.71 5.43 -11.17
CA GLU A 414 12.85 6.00 -10.44
C GLU A 414 12.37 6.70 -9.16
N ALA A 415 11.30 7.50 -9.24
CA ALA A 415 10.74 8.18 -8.08
C ALA A 415 10.25 7.19 -7.00
N GLN A 416 9.59 6.11 -7.40
CA GLN A 416 9.05 5.08 -6.50
C GLN A 416 10.17 4.23 -5.88
N ALA A 417 11.25 3.95 -6.62
CA ALA A 417 12.43 3.25 -6.12
C ALA A 417 13.19 4.03 -5.04
N LEU A 418 13.05 5.37 -5.00
CA LEU A 418 13.58 6.21 -3.90
C LEU A 418 12.71 6.17 -2.63
N ALA A 419 11.50 5.58 -2.71
CA ALA A 419 10.54 5.41 -1.61
C ALA A 419 10.37 6.64 -0.69
N PRO A 420 10.11 7.86 -1.21
CA PRO A 420 10.16 9.11 -0.44
C PRO A 420 9.08 9.25 0.66
N HIS A 421 8.25 8.22 0.88
CA HIS A 421 7.12 8.16 1.82
C HIS A 421 6.20 9.39 1.87
N ASN A 422 6.15 10.15 0.77
CA ASN A 422 5.37 11.36 0.61
C ASN A 422 4.95 11.46 -0.85
N THR A 423 3.64 11.49 -1.10
CA THR A 423 3.04 11.55 -2.45
C THR A 423 3.44 12.85 -3.17
N PHE A 424 3.56 13.98 -2.46
CA PHE A 424 3.95 15.24 -3.09
C PHE A 424 5.37 15.18 -3.64
N LEU A 425 6.31 14.66 -2.85
CA LEU A 425 7.70 14.51 -3.26
C LEU A 425 7.86 13.41 -4.33
N LEU A 426 7.11 12.31 -4.25
CA LEU A 426 7.09 11.28 -5.30
C LEU A 426 6.78 11.89 -6.68
N PHE A 427 5.64 12.56 -6.81
CA PHE A 427 5.24 13.14 -8.09
C PHE A 427 6.16 14.28 -8.53
N ALA A 428 6.70 15.06 -7.59
CA ALA A 428 7.73 16.06 -7.88
C ALA A 428 9.01 15.45 -8.48
N ILE A 429 9.51 14.34 -7.96
CA ILE A 429 10.66 13.63 -8.56
C ILE A 429 10.26 13.08 -9.93
N ALA A 430 9.09 12.46 -10.05
CA ALA A 430 8.65 11.80 -11.27
C ALA A 430 8.42 12.76 -12.45
N PHE A 431 7.76 13.91 -12.19
CA PHE A 431 7.29 14.84 -13.21
C PHE A 431 7.79 16.29 -13.02
N GLY A 432 8.86 16.47 -12.24
CA GLY A 432 9.48 17.77 -11.99
C GLY A 432 8.51 18.78 -11.38
N HIS A 433 8.51 20.01 -11.90
CA HIS A 433 7.65 21.07 -11.37
C HIS A 433 6.15 20.81 -11.59
N LEU A 434 5.78 20.14 -12.68
CA LEU A 434 4.39 19.72 -12.94
C LEU A 434 3.92 18.70 -11.90
N GLY A 435 4.85 17.89 -11.40
CA GLY A 435 4.64 16.90 -10.36
C GLY A 435 4.02 17.44 -9.07
N TRP A 436 4.31 18.68 -8.67
CA TRP A 436 3.68 19.30 -7.49
C TRP A 436 2.19 19.63 -7.72
N LEU A 437 1.80 19.91 -8.97
CA LEU A 437 0.44 20.35 -9.29
C LEU A 437 -0.58 19.21 -9.22
N LEU A 438 -0.17 17.96 -9.46
CA LEU A 438 -1.05 16.78 -9.37
C LEU A 438 -1.59 16.54 -7.96
N PRO A 439 -0.75 16.39 -6.91
CA PRO A 439 -1.21 16.18 -5.54
C PRO A 439 -1.90 17.43 -4.96
N ILE A 440 -1.41 18.63 -5.27
CA ILE A 440 -2.09 19.89 -4.88
C ILE A 440 -3.47 19.99 -5.55
N GLY A 441 -3.57 19.60 -6.82
CA GLY A 441 -4.83 19.54 -7.57
C GLY A 441 -5.82 18.57 -6.94
N LEU A 442 -5.39 17.34 -6.62
CA LEU A 442 -6.24 16.35 -5.93
C LEU A 442 -6.75 16.86 -4.57
N ALA A 443 -5.85 17.40 -3.74
CA ALA A 443 -6.23 18.01 -2.47
C ALA A 443 -7.22 19.16 -2.69
N GLY A 444 -6.92 20.06 -3.64
CA GLY A 444 -7.80 21.13 -4.08
C GLY A 444 -9.20 20.63 -4.45
N PHE A 445 -9.32 19.60 -5.30
CA PHE A 445 -10.62 19.00 -5.64
C PHE A 445 -11.37 18.46 -4.43
N THR A 446 -10.70 17.78 -3.49
CA THR A 446 -11.37 17.29 -2.28
C THR A 446 -11.96 18.43 -1.43
N PHE A 447 -11.29 19.59 -1.37
CA PHE A 447 -11.80 20.78 -0.66
C PHE A 447 -12.81 21.60 -1.47
N CYS A 448 -12.67 21.70 -2.79
CA CYS A 448 -13.59 22.43 -3.68
C CYS A 448 -15.04 21.92 -3.65
N PHE A 449 -15.26 20.69 -3.20
CA PHE A 449 -16.59 20.08 -3.04
C PHE A 449 -17.11 20.07 -1.59
N VAL A 450 -16.32 20.55 -0.61
CA VAL A 450 -16.75 20.67 0.80
C VAL A 450 -17.84 21.73 0.91
N ARG A 451 -19.04 21.34 1.35
CA ARG A 451 -20.16 22.25 1.60
C ARG A 451 -20.30 22.53 3.10
N ASP A 452 -20.18 21.47 3.89
CA ASP A 452 -20.28 21.50 5.36
C ASP A 452 -18.98 21.08 6.04
N ALA A 453 -18.83 21.41 7.32
CA ALA A 453 -17.75 20.87 8.17
C ALA A 453 -17.75 19.32 8.27
N LYS A 454 -18.82 18.67 7.80
CA LYS A 454 -18.98 17.21 7.72
C LYS A 454 -18.25 16.57 6.52
N ASP A 455 -17.96 17.35 5.48
CA ASP A 455 -17.23 16.88 4.29
C ASP A 455 -15.71 17.11 4.43
N LEU A 456 -15.32 18.04 5.30
CA LEU A 456 -13.92 18.38 5.65
C LEU A 456 -13.03 17.17 6.03
N PRO A 457 -13.49 16.12 6.75
CA PRO A 457 -12.66 14.98 7.11
C PRO A 457 -12.00 14.30 5.91
N LEU A 458 -12.66 14.26 4.75
CA LEU A 458 -12.13 13.60 3.54
C LEU A 458 -10.90 14.35 3.00
N GLY A 459 -10.99 15.67 2.84
CA GLY A 459 -9.85 16.46 2.35
C GLY A 459 -8.65 16.42 3.30
N ILE A 460 -8.90 16.45 4.62
CA ILE A 460 -7.84 16.34 5.63
C ILE A 460 -7.21 14.94 5.62
N ALA A 461 -8.03 13.88 5.55
CA ALA A 461 -7.54 12.50 5.46
C ALA A 461 -6.69 12.28 4.20
N VAL A 462 -7.11 12.84 3.06
CA VAL A 462 -6.36 12.78 1.80
C VAL A 462 -5.01 13.49 1.93
N VAL A 463 -4.98 14.75 2.39
CA VAL A 463 -3.72 15.47 2.61
C VAL A 463 -2.82 14.74 3.63
N GLY A 464 -3.38 14.26 4.74
CA GLY A 464 -2.64 13.55 5.77
C GLY A 464 -2.03 12.23 5.28
N VAL A 465 -2.75 11.45 4.46
CA VAL A 465 -2.18 10.24 3.82
C VAL A 465 -1.12 10.62 2.78
N MET A 466 -1.34 11.65 1.96
CA MET A 466 -0.37 12.09 0.94
C MET A 466 0.93 12.63 1.53
N LEU A 467 0.89 13.22 2.72
CA LEU A 467 2.09 13.65 3.46
C LEU A 467 2.87 12.48 4.09
N THR A 468 2.28 11.28 4.17
CA THR A 468 2.80 10.17 5.00
C THR A 468 2.91 8.81 4.30
N SER A 469 2.47 8.74 3.05
CA SER A 469 2.58 7.61 2.12
C SER A 469 2.74 8.16 0.70
N HIS A 470 3.36 7.38 -0.18
CA HIS A 470 3.43 7.62 -1.63
C HIS A 470 2.42 6.75 -2.41
N ASP A 471 1.69 5.87 -1.74
CA ASP A 471 0.88 4.80 -2.35
C ASP A 471 -0.51 5.25 -2.80
N LEU A 472 -0.99 6.42 -2.37
CA LEU A 472 -2.39 6.83 -2.52
C LEU A 472 -2.88 6.77 -3.97
N LEU A 473 -2.06 7.26 -4.90
CA LEU A 473 -2.37 7.31 -6.33
C LEU A 473 -1.81 6.11 -7.12
N LEU A 474 -1.02 5.24 -6.47
CA LEU A 474 -0.46 4.03 -7.08
C LEU A 474 -1.29 2.78 -6.73
N THR A 475 -2.05 2.82 -5.63
CA THR A 475 -2.84 1.70 -5.12
C THR A 475 -4.33 1.98 -5.33
N PRO A 476 -5.03 1.25 -6.23
CA PRO A 476 -6.45 1.47 -6.50
C PRO A 476 -7.33 1.36 -5.26
N SER A 477 -6.98 0.48 -4.31
CA SER A 477 -7.67 0.28 -3.03
C SER A 477 -7.62 1.50 -2.09
N LEU A 478 -6.60 2.36 -2.19
CA LEU A 478 -6.51 3.59 -1.40
C LEU A 478 -7.26 4.76 -2.07
N PHE A 479 -7.17 4.87 -3.39
CA PHE A 479 -7.82 5.94 -4.13
C PHE A 479 -9.34 5.75 -4.24
N LEU A 480 -9.83 4.51 -4.34
CA LEU A 480 -11.24 4.21 -4.55
C LEU A 480 -12.17 4.86 -3.50
N PRO A 481 -11.92 4.79 -2.17
CA PRO A 481 -12.68 5.56 -1.18
C PRO A 481 -12.73 7.07 -1.45
N VAL A 482 -11.61 7.67 -1.87
CA VAL A 482 -11.53 9.10 -2.20
C VAL A 482 -12.42 9.43 -3.39
N ALA A 483 -12.34 8.61 -4.44
CA ALA A 483 -13.19 8.72 -5.63
C ALA A 483 -14.68 8.59 -5.29
N LEU A 484 -15.07 7.63 -4.43
CA LEU A 484 -16.46 7.48 -3.99
C LEU A 484 -16.94 8.70 -3.19
N GLY A 485 -16.09 9.26 -2.32
CA GLY A 485 -16.39 10.48 -1.56
C GLY A 485 -16.62 11.69 -2.47
N ILE A 486 -15.70 11.94 -3.41
CA ILE A 486 -15.81 13.00 -4.42
C ILE A 486 -17.06 12.81 -5.28
N GLY A 487 -17.29 11.59 -5.80
CA GLY A 487 -18.46 11.25 -6.61
C GLY A 487 -19.78 11.46 -5.88
N ALA A 488 -19.84 11.18 -4.58
CA ALA A 488 -21.02 11.43 -3.77
C ALA A 488 -21.29 12.93 -3.53
N MET A 489 -20.25 13.74 -3.29
CA MET A 489 -20.39 15.20 -3.17
C MET A 489 -20.80 15.85 -4.50
N LEU A 490 -20.27 15.36 -5.62
CA LEU A 490 -20.70 15.73 -6.97
C LEU A 490 -22.17 15.37 -7.22
N ALA A 491 -22.59 14.16 -6.87
CA ALA A 491 -23.98 13.73 -7.04
C ALA A 491 -24.96 14.62 -6.25
N GLU A 492 -24.65 14.96 -5.01
CA GLU A 492 -25.46 15.90 -4.19
C GLU A 492 -25.50 17.34 -4.75
N ARG A 493 -24.59 17.71 -5.66
CA ARG A 493 -24.64 18.99 -6.39
C ARG A 493 -25.53 18.90 -7.64
N SER A 494 -25.55 17.74 -8.31
CA SER A 494 -26.31 17.50 -9.54
C SER A 494 -27.77 17.10 -9.33
N VAL A 495 -28.13 16.54 -8.17
CA VAL A 495 -29.46 15.96 -7.86
C VAL A 495 -30.56 17.02 -7.59
N SER A 496 -30.44 18.24 -8.12
CA SER A 496 -31.57 19.18 -8.13
C SER A 496 -32.73 18.71 -9.02
N ASN A 497 -32.49 17.79 -9.98
CA ASN A 497 -33.50 17.22 -10.87
C ASN A 497 -33.15 15.78 -11.32
N SER A 498 -33.53 14.71 -10.59
CA SER A 498 -34.09 13.46 -11.17
C SER A 498 -34.20 12.22 -10.25
N SER A 499 -35.27 11.46 -10.49
CA SER A 499 -35.47 10.01 -10.27
C SER A 499 -35.58 9.45 -8.84
N SER A 500 -36.71 8.80 -8.58
CA SER A 500 -36.91 7.86 -7.48
C SER A 500 -36.19 6.53 -7.78
N VAL A 501 -35.64 5.90 -6.73
CA VAL A 501 -34.90 4.64 -6.86
C VAL A 501 -35.82 3.50 -7.33
N GLY A 502 -35.62 3.03 -8.56
CA GLY A 502 -36.29 1.85 -9.10
C GLY A 502 -35.90 0.56 -8.36
N ARG A 503 -36.84 -0.39 -8.28
CA ARG A 503 -36.66 -1.68 -7.56
C ARG A 503 -35.45 -2.49 -8.05
N GLY A 504 -35.09 -2.38 -9.34
CA GLY A 504 -33.98 -3.09 -9.96
C GLY A 504 -32.60 -2.78 -9.35
N GLY A 505 -32.28 -1.50 -9.15
CA GLY A 505 -30.93 -1.08 -8.72
C GLY A 505 -30.50 -1.64 -7.36
N ARG A 506 -31.47 -1.94 -6.46
CA ARG A 506 -31.19 -2.61 -5.17
C ARG A 506 -30.78 -4.07 -5.34
N TRP A 507 -31.38 -4.78 -6.30
CA TRP A 507 -31.05 -6.17 -6.58
C TRP A 507 -29.69 -6.26 -7.30
N SER A 508 -29.45 -5.40 -8.29
CA SER A 508 -28.14 -5.28 -8.95
C SER A 508 -27.00 -4.99 -7.97
N PHE A 509 -27.20 -4.06 -7.03
CA PHE A 509 -26.26 -3.82 -5.94
C PHE A 509 -25.97 -5.06 -5.08
N ALA A 510 -27.02 -5.81 -4.70
CA ALA A 510 -26.88 -7.03 -3.90
C ALA A 510 -26.10 -8.11 -4.67
N CYS A 511 -26.43 -8.32 -5.96
CA CYS A 511 -25.70 -9.23 -6.84
C CYS A 511 -24.23 -8.82 -7.02
N GLY A 512 -23.90 -7.53 -7.06
CA GLY A 512 -22.52 -7.04 -7.18
C GLY A 512 -21.71 -7.32 -5.91
N THR A 513 -22.34 -7.10 -4.75
CA THR A 513 -21.76 -7.42 -3.44
C THR A 513 -21.46 -8.92 -3.31
N VAL A 514 -22.42 -9.78 -3.66
CA VAL A 514 -22.26 -11.24 -3.63
C VAL A 514 -21.22 -11.72 -4.64
N ALA A 515 -21.20 -11.16 -5.85
CA ALA A 515 -20.19 -11.51 -6.87
C ALA A 515 -18.76 -11.20 -6.40
N GLY A 516 -18.55 -10.06 -5.72
CA GLY A 516 -17.23 -9.70 -5.17
C GLY A 516 -16.76 -10.69 -4.07
N VAL A 517 -17.67 -11.10 -3.19
CA VAL A 517 -17.38 -12.11 -2.15
C VAL A 517 -17.14 -13.50 -2.75
N ALA A 518 -17.94 -13.89 -3.75
CA ALA A 518 -17.78 -15.16 -4.44
C ALA A 518 -16.43 -15.25 -5.20
N ALA A 519 -16.01 -14.16 -5.84
CA ALA A 519 -14.70 -14.08 -6.51
C ALA A 519 -13.54 -14.20 -5.51
N PHE A 520 -13.62 -13.59 -4.32
CA PHE A 520 -12.62 -13.79 -3.27
C PHE A 520 -12.58 -15.24 -2.77
N GLY A 521 -13.74 -15.84 -2.49
CA GLY A 521 -13.83 -17.25 -2.10
C GLY A 521 -13.26 -18.21 -3.16
N ALA A 522 -13.55 -17.96 -4.44
CA ALA A 522 -12.98 -18.71 -5.55
C ALA A 522 -11.45 -18.53 -5.65
N GLY A 523 -10.94 -17.32 -5.42
CA GLY A 523 -9.50 -17.03 -5.32
C GLY A 523 -8.82 -17.81 -4.19
N CYS A 524 -9.39 -17.81 -2.99
CA CYS A 524 -8.87 -18.59 -1.86
C CYS A 524 -8.87 -20.11 -2.15
N VAL A 525 -9.94 -20.64 -2.75
CA VAL A 525 -10.01 -22.05 -3.16
C VAL A 525 -8.95 -22.37 -4.22
N ALA A 526 -8.78 -21.51 -5.23
CA ALA A 526 -7.77 -21.67 -6.27
C ALA A 526 -6.33 -21.62 -5.71
N ILE A 527 -6.06 -20.77 -4.71
CA ILE A 527 -4.78 -20.78 -3.99
C ILE A 527 -4.59 -22.12 -3.26
N VAL A 528 -5.56 -22.57 -2.45
CA VAL A 528 -5.47 -23.83 -1.69
C VAL A 528 -5.28 -25.05 -2.60
N LEU A 529 -5.86 -25.05 -3.81
CA LEU A 529 -5.74 -26.16 -4.76
C LEU A 529 -4.41 -26.19 -5.54
N VAL A 530 -3.72 -25.06 -5.68
CA VAL A 530 -2.52 -24.96 -6.54
C VAL A 530 -1.24 -24.63 -5.76
N THR A 531 -1.32 -24.10 -4.54
CA THR A 531 -0.15 -23.94 -3.67
C THR A 531 0.30 -25.32 -3.16
N PRO A 532 1.58 -25.72 -3.35
CA PRO A 532 2.08 -26.99 -2.84
C PRO A 532 2.02 -27.04 -1.30
N SER A 533 1.83 -28.24 -0.75
CA SER A 533 1.80 -28.47 0.70
C SER A 533 3.12 -28.21 1.42
N LEU A 534 4.23 -28.09 0.67
CA LEU A 534 5.57 -27.78 1.14
C LEU A 534 6.00 -26.41 0.59
N ALA A 535 6.29 -25.48 1.50
CA ALA A 535 6.99 -24.25 1.16
C ALA A 535 8.50 -24.50 1.22
N SER A 536 9.15 -24.64 0.07
CA SER A 536 10.62 -24.67 -0.07
C SER A 536 11.16 -23.29 -0.41
N ARG A 537 12.16 -22.79 0.34
CA ARG A 537 12.82 -21.52 0.02
C ARG A 537 14.28 -21.52 0.49
N GLN A 538 15.14 -20.89 -0.31
CA GLN A 538 16.51 -20.61 0.05
C GLN A 538 16.55 -19.54 1.16
N LEU A 539 17.35 -19.79 2.18
CA LEU A 539 17.64 -18.88 3.29
C LEU A 539 18.75 -17.93 2.85
N SER A 540 18.66 -16.66 3.25
CA SER A 540 19.72 -15.69 2.97
C SER A 540 20.80 -15.80 4.04
N ASN A 541 22.06 -15.91 3.62
CA ASN A 541 23.20 -15.91 4.54
C ASN A 541 23.25 -14.61 5.37
N ALA A 542 22.73 -13.50 4.81
CA ALA A 542 22.61 -12.21 5.52
C ALA A 542 21.49 -12.16 6.58
N SER A 543 20.51 -13.09 6.57
CA SER A 543 19.46 -13.16 7.60
C SER A 543 19.83 -14.03 8.80
N MET A 544 21.01 -14.64 8.79
CA MET A 544 21.48 -15.53 9.85
C MET A 544 22.16 -14.73 10.98
N VAL A 545 21.78 -15.04 12.21
CA VAL A 545 22.28 -14.36 13.41
C VAL A 545 22.94 -15.40 14.32
N SER A 546 24.10 -15.06 14.88
CA SER A 546 24.71 -15.91 15.92
C SER A 546 23.79 -15.94 17.14
N ALA A 547 23.40 -17.14 17.56
CA ALA A 547 22.47 -17.37 18.64
C ALA A 547 23.10 -18.25 19.72
N ARG A 548 22.50 -18.25 20.91
CA ARG A 548 22.88 -19.19 21.97
C ARG A 548 22.55 -20.62 21.53
N GLY A 549 23.49 -21.28 20.87
CA GLY A 549 23.48 -22.71 20.53
C GLY A 549 23.87 -23.04 19.09
N GLY A 550 24.16 -22.04 18.26
CA GLY A 550 24.42 -22.18 16.83
C GLY A 550 24.08 -20.88 16.10
N TYR A 551 23.58 -20.99 14.87
CA TYR A 551 23.08 -19.88 14.07
C TYR A 551 21.56 -19.98 13.94
N GLU A 552 20.87 -18.87 14.19
CA GLU A 552 19.41 -18.76 14.09
C GLU A 552 19.03 -17.90 12.88
N THR A 553 18.04 -18.32 12.11
CA THR A 553 17.43 -17.52 11.05
C THR A 553 15.92 -17.67 11.10
N LEU A 554 15.20 -16.59 10.78
CA LEU A 554 13.75 -16.66 10.65
C LEU A 554 13.38 -17.42 9.38
N LEU A 555 12.32 -18.23 9.48
CA LEU A 555 11.66 -18.78 8.31
C LEU A 555 11.07 -17.63 7.48
N PRO A 556 11.26 -17.63 6.15
CA PRO A 556 10.57 -16.66 5.31
C PRO A 556 9.05 -16.90 5.41
N PRO A 557 8.23 -15.85 5.57
CA PRO A 557 6.78 -16.02 5.71
C PRO A 557 6.17 -16.73 4.49
N PRO A 558 5.07 -17.49 4.67
CA PRO A 558 4.38 -18.13 3.56
C PRO A 558 3.85 -17.07 2.58
N GLN A 559 3.78 -17.42 1.29
CA GLN A 559 3.38 -16.51 0.21
C GLN A 559 1.99 -15.86 0.44
N PHE A 560 1.10 -16.56 1.14
CA PHE A 560 -0.20 -16.04 1.59
C PHE A 560 -0.25 -16.10 3.13
N PRO A 561 0.26 -15.07 3.83
CA PRO A 561 0.15 -14.99 5.29
C PRO A 561 -1.32 -14.99 5.71
N GLY A 562 -1.62 -15.58 6.86
CA GLY A 562 -2.98 -15.73 7.41
C GLY A 562 -3.89 -16.74 6.69
N LEU A 563 -3.63 -17.10 5.42
CA LEU A 563 -4.24 -18.25 4.75
C LEU A 563 -3.52 -19.54 5.13
N PHE A 564 -2.20 -19.55 4.96
CA PHE A 564 -1.34 -20.65 5.39
C PHE A 564 -0.58 -20.30 6.67
N ARG A 565 -0.30 -21.33 7.46
CA ARG A 565 0.65 -21.30 8.58
C ARG A 565 1.61 -22.47 8.43
N PHE A 566 2.81 -22.36 8.97
CA PHE A 566 3.64 -23.53 9.19
C PHE A 566 2.91 -24.50 10.12
N ASP A 567 2.89 -25.77 9.75
CA ASP A 567 2.19 -26.76 10.55
C ASP A 567 2.85 -26.93 11.92
N SER A 568 2.09 -27.37 12.92
CA SER A 568 2.61 -27.54 14.28
C SER A 568 3.53 -28.75 14.36
N LEU A 569 4.78 -28.56 13.92
CA LEU A 569 5.84 -29.57 13.87
C LEU A 569 5.95 -30.30 15.22
N PRO A 570 5.54 -31.57 15.33
CA PRO A 570 5.66 -32.29 16.59
C PRO A 570 7.13 -32.48 16.95
N ALA A 571 7.45 -32.46 18.24
CA ALA A 571 8.82 -32.65 18.72
C ALA A 571 9.37 -34.07 18.49
N THR A 572 8.50 -35.03 18.16
CA THR A 572 8.76 -36.48 18.26
C THR A 572 8.43 -37.29 17.01
N SER A 573 7.90 -36.69 15.93
CA SER A 573 7.53 -37.44 14.71
C SER A 573 8.57 -37.28 13.60
N SER A 574 9.19 -38.38 13.18
CA SER A 574 10.14 -38.52 12.07
C SER A 574 9.54 -38.36 10.66
N SER A 575 8.41 -37.66 10.55
CA SER A 575 7.78 -37.36 9.26
C SER A 575 8.69 -36.47 8.42
N GLN A 576 8.98 -36.89 7.19
CA GLN A 576 9.88 -36.23 6.22
C GLN A 576 9.40 -34.83 5.76
N ALA A 577 8.29 -34.34 6.29
CA ALA A 577 7.55 -33.17 5.82
C ALA A 577 8.14 -31.80 6.25
N SER A 578 9.32 -31.80 6.88
CA SER A 578 10.14 -30.61 7.11
C SER A 578 11.62 -30.97 7.01
N TYR A 579 12.39 -30.29 6.16
CA TYR A 579 13.83 -30.50 6.04
C TYR A 579 14.60 -29.19 5.87
N LEU A 580 15.83 -29.15 6.37
CA LEU A 580 16.84 -28.14 6.05
C LEU A 580 17.92 -28.83 5.20
N ARG A 581 18.41 -28.17 4.16
CA ARG A 581 19.54 -28.60 3.33
C ARG A 581 20.65 -27.56 3.38
N GLU A 582 21.88 -28.04 3.32
CA GLU A 582 23.11 -27.27 3.10
C GLU A 582 23.74 -27.84 1.82
N ASP A 583 23.86 -27.02 0.77
CA ASP A 583 24.34 -27.43 -0.57
C ASP A 583 23.67 -28.73 -1.08
N SER A 584 22.33 -28.71 -1.08
CA SER A 584 21.44 -29.86 -1.37
C SER A 584 21.52 -31.06 -0.39
N LYS A 585 22.51 -31.13 0.50
CA LYS A 585 22.65 -32.20 1.50
C LYS A 585 21.70 -31.95 2.67
N GLN A 586 20.87 -32.94 2.99
CA GLN A 586 19.90 -32.83 4.09
C GLN A 586 20.59 -32.86 5.46
N LEU A 587 20.27 -31.86 6.29
CA LEU A 587 20.66 -31.79 7.70
C LEU A 587 19.68 -32.59 8.58
N GLN A 588 20.17 -33.11 9.70
CA GLN A 588 19.39 -33.95 10.61
C GLN A 588 18.55 -33.09 11.56
N ARG A 589 17.24 -33.33 11.61
CA ARG A 589 16.36 -32.64 12.57
C ARG A 589 16.49 -33.27 13.95
N ILE A 590 16.74 -32.45 14.97
CA ILE A 590 16.71 -32.86 16.38
C ILE A 590 15.58 -32.16 17.15
N GLY A 591 15.17 -32.75 18.28
CA GLY A 591 14.23 -32.12 19.21
C GLY A 591 14.88 -30.95 19.96
N TRP A 592 14.18 -29.81 20.04
CA TRP A 592 14.67 -28.66 20.79
C TRP A 592 14.67 -28.93 22.30
N SER A 593 15.78 -28.66 22.97
CA SER A 593 15.90 -28.68 24.44
C SER A 593 16.52 -27.39 24.94
N PRO A 594 15.86 -26.62 25.83
CA PRO A 594 16.41 -25.40 26.41
C PRO A 594 17.59 -25.65 27.36
N HIS A 595 17.84 -26.91 27.73
CA HIS A 595 18.88 -27.31 28.69
C HIS A 595 20.05 -28.07 28.06
N ALA A 596 20.00 -28.38 26.76
CA ALA A 596 21.11 -29.01 26.05
C ALA A 596 22.11 -27.95 25.55
N TRP A 597 23.40 -28.19 25.77
CA TRP A 597 24.48 -27.36 25.24
C TRP A 597 25.62 -28.20 24.64
N PRO A 598 26.06 -27.94 23.40
CA PRO A 598 25.42 -27.06 22.40
C PRO A 598 24.00 -27.55 22.07
N ALA A 599 23.11 -26.63 21.67
CA ALA A 599 21.70 -26.94 21.45
C ALA A 599 21.44 -27.71 20.15
N VAL A 600 22.36 -27.61 19.19
CA VAL A 600 22.46 -28.33 17.91
C VAL A 600 23.94 -28.60 17.63
N ARG A 601 24.27 -29.75 17.03
CA ARG A 601 25.65 -30.12 16.64
C ARG A 601 25.86 -29.93 15.13
N PRO A 602 27.11 -29.94 14.63
CA PRO A 602 27.40 -29.92 13.20
C PRO A 602 26.58 -30.98 12.44
N GLY A 603 25.92 -30.60 11.35
CA GLY A 603 25.00 -31.48 10.62
C GLY A 603 23.56 -31.53 11.16
N GLU A 604 23.27 -30.89 12.30
CA GLU A 604 21.96 -30.90 12.95
C GLU A 604 21.24 -29.53 12.91
N TYR A 605 19.91 -29.57 12.92
CA TYR A 605 19.06 -28.40 13.06
C TYR A 605 17.81 -28.67 13.91
N THR A 606 17.22 -27.59 14.45
CA THR A 606 15.96 -27.64 15.19
C THR A 606 15.15 -26.36 14.99
N PHE A 607 13.89 -26.37 15.40
CA PHE A 607 13.02 -25.20 15.39
C PHE A 607 12.96 -24.62 16.80
N ARG A 608 13.63 -23.48 17.01
CA ARG A 608 13.63 -22.76 18.31
C ARG A 608 12.29 -22.07 18.57
N ARG A 609 11.59 -21.69 17.50
CA ARG A 609 10.24 -21.13 17.47
C ARG A 609 9.50 -21.70 16.26
N ARG A 610 8.20 -21.44 16.11
CA ARG A 610 7.40 -21.85 14.93
C ARG A 610 7.90 -21.26 13.61
N ASP A 611 8.66 -20.19 13.71
CA ASP A 611 9.13 -19.30 12.65
C ASP A 611 10.64 -19.08 12.71
N ALA A 612 11.40 -19.85 13.51
CA ALA A 612 12.85 -19.70 13.65
C ALA A 612 13.57 -21.05 13.64
N VAL A 613 14.51 -21.21 12.71
CA VAL A 613 15.39 -22.38 12.59
C VAL A 613 16.71 -22.06 13.28
N LEU A 614 17.16 -22.97 14.14
CA LEU A 614 18.47 -22.96 14.77
C LEU A 614 19.27 -24.16 14.22
N PHE A 615 20.46 -23.93 13.70
CA PHE A 615 21.34 -24.98 13.17
C PHE A 615 22.81 -24.65 13.49
N ALA A 616 23.68 -25.66 13.53
CA ALA A 616 25.11 -25.44 13.63
C ALA A 616 25.76 -25.58 12.25
N ALA A 617 26.87 -24.88 12.03
CA ALA A 617 27.69 -25.10 10.85
C ALA A 617 28.31 -26.50 10.86
N THR A 618 28.21 -27.22 9.74
CA THR A 618 28.59 -28.63 9.65
C THR A 618 30.11 -28.87 9.75
N ASP A 619 30.92 -27.82 9.61
CA ASP A 619 32.39 -27.83 9.69
C ASP A 619 32.95 -26.70 10.58
N SER A 620 32.10 -26.03 11.38
CA SER A 620 32.45 -24.84 12.17
C SER A 620 32.80 -23.57 11.37
N SER A 621 32.55 -23.53 10.05
CA SER A 621 32.64 -22.29 9.26
C SER A 621 31.43 -21.37 9.53
N ASP A 622 31.59 -20.04 9.43
CA ASP A 622 30.45 -19.14 9.66
C ASP A 622 29.49 -19.16 8.45
N PRO A 623 28.21 -19.56 8.60
CA PRO A 623 27.28 -19.70 7.48
C PRO A 623 26.91 -18.36 6.83
N ARG A 624 27.25 -17.23 7.45
CA ARG A 624 27.14 -15.89 6.84
C ARG A 624 28.18 -15.67 5.75
N ASN A 625 29.35 -16.31 5.88
CA ASN A 625 30.57 -16.01 5.10
C ASN A 625 31.13 -17.23 4.34
N ASN A 626 30.64 -18.45 4.58
CA ASN A 626 31.20 -19.68 4.00
C ASN A 626 30.77 -19.97 2.55
N GLY A 627 29.99 -19.09 1.93
CA GLY A 627 29.53 -19.20 0.54
C GLY A 627 28.49 -20.29 0.27
N ARG A 628 28.04 -21.04 1.29
CA ARG A 628 27.11 -22.16 1.12
C ARG A 628 25.67 -21.70 0.91
N THR A 629 24.90 -22.61 0.32
CA THR A 629 23.48 -22.44 0.07
C THR A 629 22.66 -23.22 1.09
N TYR A 630 21.75 -22.55 1.78
CA TYR A 630 20.88 -23.18 2.77
C TYR A 630 19.43 -23.13 2.27
N GLU A 631 18.74 -24.27 2.21
CA GLU A 631 17.34 -24.37 1.77
C GLU A 631 16.48 -24.99 2.87
N VAL A 632 15.36 -24.36 3.19
CA VAL A 632 14.39 -24.94 4.12
C VAL A 632 13.09 -25.28 3.40
N ALA A 633 12.57 -26.47 3.66
CA ALA A 633 11.24 -26.91 3.26
C ALA A 633 10.39 -27.16 4.51
N VAL A 634 9.22 -26.53 4.60
CA VAL A 634 8.31 -26.65 5.74
C VAL A 634 6.88 -26.92 5.24
N SER A 635 6.18 -27.85 5.89
CA SER A 635 4.77 -28.13 5.62
C SER A 635 3.87 -26.94 5.98
N LEU A 636 2.92 -26.66 5.10
CA LEU A 636 1.87 -25.67 5.29
C LEU A 636 0.56 -26.36 5.73
N SER A 637 -0.11 -25.79 6.73
CA SER A 637 -1.51 -26.08 7.03
C SER A 637 -2.38 -24.83 6.85
N VAL A 638 -3.66 -25.02 6.50
CA VAL A 638 -4.62 -23.90 6.40
C VAL A 638 -4.86 -23.34 7.80
N SER A 639 -4.75 -22.01 7.93
CA SER A 639 -4.88 -21.32 9.21
C SER A 639 -6.34 -21.20 9.65
N ALA A 640 -6.58 -21.39 10.96
CA ALA A 640 -7.89 -21.13 11.57
C ALA A 640 -8.39 -19.68 11.35
N LEU A 641 -7.44 -18.73 11.24
CA LEU A 641 -7.73 -17.32 10.93
C LEU A 641 -8.44 -17.16 9.58
N CYS A 642 -8.06 -17.94 8.56
CA CYS A 642 -8.73 -17.92 7.25
C CYS A 642 -10.21 -18.32 7.36
N PHE A 643 -10.52 -19.42 8.08
CA PHE A 643 -11.89 -19.88 8.26
C PHE A 643 -12.75 -18.85 9.01
N MET A 644 -12.21 -18.22 10.06
CA MET A 644 -12.94 -17.17 10.79
C MET A 644 -13.15 -15.91 9.95
N LEU A 645 -12.15 -15.51 9.15
CA LEU A 645 -12.30 -14.37 8.24
C LEU A 645 -13.33 -14.67 7.14
N MET A 646 -13.27 -15.85 6.50
CA MET A 646 -14.25 -16.27 5.50
C MET A 646 -15.67 -16.33 6.07
N GLY A 647 -15.85 -16.92 7.25
CA GLY A 647 -17.13 -16.92 7.96
C GLY A 647 -17.65 -15.50 8.24
N THR A 648 -16.76 -14.59 8.65
CA THR A 648 -17.07 -13.18 8.88
C THR A 648 -17.50 -12.46 7.59
N ILE A 649 -16.78 -12.68 6.48
CA ILE A 649 -17.10 -12.10 5.16
C ILE A 649 -18.45 -12.63 4.66
N ILE A 650 -18.72 -13.92 4.79
CA ILE A 650 -20.00 -14.53 4.39
C ILE A 650 -21.17 -13.95 5.23
N ALA A 651 -21.01 -13.90 6.56
CA ALA A 651 -22.02 -13.32 7.45
C ALA A 651 -22.28 -11.83 7.15
N TRP A 652 -21.21 -11.06 6.91
CA TRP A 652 -21.28 -9.66 6.48
C TRP A 652 -22.01 -9.50 5.14
N SER A 653 -21.73 -10.37 4.17
CA SER A 653 -22.38 -10.36 2.85
C SER A 653 -23.87 -10.62 2.98
N ILE A 654 -24.26 -11.64 3.75
CA ILE A 654 -25.67 -11.98 4.02
C ILE A 654 -26.38 -10.81 4.70
N ALA A 655 -25.77 -10.21 5.73
CA ALA A 655 -26.33 -9.05 6.43
C ALA A 655 -26.49 -7.83 5.49
N THR A 656 -25.52 -7.58 4.62
CA THR A 656 -25.54 -6.47 3.65
C THR A 656 -26.65 -6.66 2.60
N VAL A 657 -26.81 -7.88 2.07
CA VAL A 657 -27.89 -8.23 1.13
C VAL A 657 -29.27 -8.14 1.81
N ALA A 658 -29.39 -8.62 3.05
CA ALA A 658 -30.62 -8.56 3.83
C ALA A 658 -31.03 -7.11 4.21
N ALA A 659 -30.07 -6.19 4.32
CA ALA A 659 -30.33 -4.78 4.59
C ALA A 659 -30.83 -4.00 3.37
N VAL A 660 -30.55 -4.48 2.14
CA VAL A 660 -30.89 -3.79 0.88
C VAL A 660 -32.06 -4.46 0.15
N THR A 661 -32.27 -5.76 0.34
CA THR A 661 -33.50 -6.42 -0.12
C THR A 661 -34.69 -5.95 0.73
N PRO A 662 -35.79 -5.46 0.12
CA PRO A 662 -36.98 -5.13 0.87
C PRO A 662 -37.54 -6.42 1.49
N ARG A 663 -37.87 -6.40 2.79
CA ARG A 663 -38.70 -7.46 3.37
C ARG A 663 -40.00 -7.53 2.56
N THR A 664 -40.13 -8.58 1.76
CA THR A 664 -41.42 -9.03 1.25
C THR A 664 -42.20 -9.51 2.47
N ASN A 665 -42.92 -8.58 3.11
CA ASN A 665 -43.83 -8.96 4.19
C ASN A 665 -44.79 -9.98 3.60
N ARG A 666 -44.75 -11.18 4.19
CA ARG A 666 -45.85 -12.13 4.13
C ARG A 666 -47.09 -11.37 4.62
N SER A 667 -48.12 -11.37 3.80
CA SER A 667 -49.51 -11.21 4.22
C SER A 667 -49.87 -12.32 5.21
#